data_AF-A0A7V6HGV9-F1
#
_entry.id   AF-A0A7V6HGV9-F1
#
_cell.length_a   1.000
_cell.length_b   1.000
_cell.length_c   1.000
_cell.angle_alpha   90.00
_cell.angle_beta   90.00
_cell.angle_gamma   90.00
#
_symmetry.space_group_name_H-M   'P 1'
#
loop_
_entity.id
_entity.type
_entity.pdbx_description
1 polymer ?
#
loop_
_entity_poly.entity_id
_entity_poly.type
_entity_poly.pdbx_seq_one_letter_code
_entity_poly.pdbx_strand_id
1 'polypeptide(L)'
;MSARQKRSIVGLLATGAWAATHTWTGNGPDNNWSSVDNWDAAGLPVSASNTTVRLASNTRLKPVQDIATPFVLNRLDYVRAASGQTSDTALAPEGAPLRFVPDGATQPRIWLDRWANCDLRNDIEIPQGVTLFADIGTWVVNLHGLISGEGGIDKLNDAGAIRLYHADNTFSGGLIVRAPNAAWCQVHVSASGAMGTGPVSLYGGTINTNVANAGGLILNNTTTHTNTILLFAHSPIHGQGTISLSGPINLGAYTLHLRGNGTTTVSGVIAGSGEQALVKSDAGRWILAATNTFTGRVTVNNGALGFQVPDAWAPSIPLTLTGGTLELNGKNQTLAELAGAPGIRPACITTDAAAVLTVAQDTDTVFEGSLAGPLTLVKSGTGTLALGCTANTFGGDYAVSNGILAATASGALGVDSGLDLAGGKLHLGASDSIRRLFYDGVQQPRGTYGSTASDAQHKDDTRFTGTQVLSVTESPPVAFTSYVWDAGAGTDTALATAANWVDDMLPPFDGTALAVFGTDGTAATVTTATSLYGVSFDRDANFNVDGTAALTLGQGGLAAADHTAWRHYTVTTPLTLGDSQSWNIGANVIVQLSGTISDTPGVPPILTKTGAGTLQLSGANTFASPLSIEKGQLRITNGDALGSTAGATTVRGDLGGKLLLSGTFTSDEPLILGGDLNNFGLLQLENGNVTLAGPVTMVAQTRVQTGGGKTLTFTGGITGNGNGLLVVNPDGGTIAFVDKPIRIPGQKLYFDQTGFCVIAVTNNLWGETLVSGGTLRCDLPDVLPPTTLMRIGVYYSTSGTLDLNGNDQTVSRLTLGTFDPGQRAIKSATPATLTVHQNASDVLDVRFDGAVSLLKSGTGTLTLTNAFSTTSGGFSVTNGTLAVSNAGTFGPNCTNVTVLGNGTLSLGHSTAIANKAAVVRMPSADVSSAKIDLAAGVDVQVGWLFYGDEKKPAGTYGASGSNAQNKDATHFTGTGKLTVLGDCSGTLVILR
;
A
#
# COMPACT_ATOMS: atom_id res chain seq x y z
N MET A 1 -29.30 19.05 39.42
CA MET A 1 -29.56 19.61 40.76
C MET A 1 -30.67 18.82 41.42
N SER A 2 -30.60 18.74 42.75
CA SER A 2 -31.34 17.87 43.67
C SER A 2 -32.86 18.06 43.65
N ALA A 3 -33.62 16.95 43.70
CA ALA A 3 -34.91 16.91 44.40
C ALA A 3 -35.20 15.46 44.85
N ARG A 4 -34.69 15.11 46.05
CA ARG A 4 -35.28 14.03 46.84
C ARG A 4 -36.67 14.51 47.30
N GLN A 5 -37.73 13.87 46.84
CA GLN A 5 -39.05 13.99 47.49
C GLN A 5 -39.37 12.70 48.23
N LYS A 6 -39.13 12.73 49.54
CA LYS A 6 -39.94 12.00 50.52
C LYS A 6 -41.30 12.70 50.62
N ARG A 7 -42.40 11.97 50.43
CA ARG A 7 -43.67 12.22 51.15
C ARG A 7 -44.34 10.89 51.49
N SER A 8 -44.87 10.85 52.71
CA SER A 8 -45.53 9.72 53.38
C SER A 8 -47.01 10.06 53.63
N ILE A 9 -47.71 9.13 54.32
CA ILE A 9 -49.08 9.13 54.91
C ILE A 9 -50.06 8.29 54.06
N VAL A 10 -50.31 7.01 54.38
CA VAL A 10 -51.08 6.38 55.51
C VAL A 10 -52.60 6.51 55.35
N GLY A 11 -53.28 5.37 55.16
CA GLY A 11 -54.73 5.24 55.31
C GLY A 11 -55.31 3.87 54.91
N LEU A 12 -55.53 3.02 55.92
CA LEU A 12 -56.43 1.86 56.02
C LEU A 12 -55.85 0.43 55.85
N LEU A 13 -56.12 -0.35 56.90
CA LEU A 13 -55.52 -1.61 57.31
C LEU A 13 -55.82 -2.79 56.37
N ALA A 14 -54.76 -3.43 55.90
CA ALA A 14 -54.70 -4.88 55.75
C ALA A 14 -53.42 -5.35 56.43
N THR A 15 -53.55 -6.11 57.51
CA THR A 15 -52.45 -6.81 58.18
C THR A 15 -51.91 -7.90 57.24
N GLY A 16 -51.04 -7.53 56.31
CA GLY A 16 -50.30 -8.48 55.48
C GLY A 16 -49.19 -9.12 56.30
N ALA A 17 -49.22 -10.46 56.42
CA ALA A 17 -48.20 -11.23 57.09
C ALA A 17 -46.80 -10.91 56.53
N TRP A 18 -45.80 -10.82 57.42
CA TRP A 18 -44.40 -10.64 57.04
C TRP A 18 -43.98 -11.78 56.11
N ALA A 19 -43.24 -11.48 55.04
CA ALA A 19 -42.75 -12.50 54.11
C ALA A 19 -41.96 -13.58 54.86
N ALA A 20 -42.38 -14.85 54.72
CA ALA A 20 -41.67 -15.97 55.34
C ALA A 20 -40.35 -16.18 54.60
N THR A 21 -39.24 -15.86 55.25
CA THR A 21 -37.89 -16.02 54.69
C THR A 21 -37.31 -17.35 55.13
N HIS A 22 -36.94 -18.18 54.16
CA HIS A 22 -36.30 -19.48 54.37
C HIS A 22 -34.90 -19.43 53.76
N THR A 23 -33.87 -19.67 54.58
CA THR A 23 -32.48 -19.56 54.12
C THR A 23 -31.88 -20.94 53.85
N TRP A 24 -31.46 -21.17 52.61
CA TRP A 24 -30.66 -22.33 52.22
C TRP A 24 -29.26 -22.22 52.83
N THR A 25 -28.98 -23.10 53.79
CA THR A 25 -27.67 -23.27 54.42
C THR A 25 -26.84 -24.35 53.74
N GLY A 26 -27.49 -25.32 53.10
CA GLY A 26 -26.82 -26.41 52.39
C GLY A 26 -26.02 -27.34 53.31
N ASN A 27 -26.43 -27.48 54.58
CA ASN A 27 -25.75 -28.29 55.60
C ASN A 27 -26.23 -29.76 55.65
N GLY A 28 -27.50 -30.01 55.34
CA GLY A 28 -28.15 -31.34 55.28
C GLY A 28 -27.58 -32.26 54.20
N PRO A 29 -27.96 -33.55 54.10
CA PRO A 29 -27.15 -34.56 53.41
C PRO A 29 -27.01 -34.38 51.89
N ASP A 30 -28.03 -33.86 51.21
CA ASP A 30 -28.16 -33.81 49.75
C ASP A 30 -28.48 -32.39 49.26
N ASN A 31 -28.73 -32.23 47.95
CA ASN A 31 -29.06 -30.94 47.35
C ASN A 31 -30.56 -30.62 47.36
N ASN A 32 -31.43 -31.46 47.92
CA ASN A 32 -32.87 -31.33 47.72
C ASN A 32 -33.49 -30.27 48.64
N TRP A 33 -34.45 -29.51 48.13
CA TRP A 33 -35.22 -28.55 48.93
C TRP A 33 -36.07 -29.26 49.97
N SER A 34 -36.54 -30.49 49.73
CA SER A 34 -37.33 -31.29 50.68
C SER A 34 -36.56 -31.73 51.94
N SER A 35 -35.23 -31.61 51.96
CA SER A 35 -34.38 -32.00 53.09
C SER A 35 -34.29 -30.86 54.12
N VAL A 36 -35.02 -30.98 55.23
CA VAL A 36 -35.16 -29.91 56.25
C VAL A 36 -33.82 -29.43 56.81
N ASP A 37 -32.82 -30.30 56.91
CA ASP A 37 -31.47 -29.98 57.41
C ASP A 37 -30.68 -29.04 56.49
N ASN A 38 -31.13 -28.82 55.25
CA ASN A 38 -30.54 -27.84 54.35
C ASN A 38 -31.02 -26.40 54.59
N TRP A 39 -31.99 -26.19 55.47
CA TRP A 39 -32.61 -24.89 55.73
C TRP A 39 -32.27 -24.36 57.13
N ASP A 40 -32.50 -23.07 57.36
CA ASP A 40 -32.35 -22.44 58.67
C ASP A 40 -33.50 -22.81 59.62
N ALA A 41 -33.56 -22.16 60.79
CA ALA A 41 -34.59 -22.44 61.80
C ALA A 41 -36.03 -22.16 61.33
N ALA A 42 -36.22 -21.49 60.18
CA ALA A 42 -37.55 -21.31 59.58
C ALA A 42 -38.07 -22.59 58.90
N GLY A 43 -37.21 -23.61 58.71
CA GLY A 43 -37.58 -24.90 58.14
C GLY A 43 -37.82 -24.85 56.62
N LEU A 44 -38.48 -25.89 56.10
CA LEU A 44 -38.77 -26.04 54.67
C LEU A 44 -39.55 -24.83 54.13
N PRO A 45 -39.19 -24.31 52.94
CA PRO A 45 -39.93 -23.21 52.33
C PRO A 45 -41.32 -23.67 51.89
N VAL A 46 -42.33 -22.86 52.20
CA VAL A 46 -43.73 -23.12 51.82
C VAL A 46 -43.99 -22.52 50.43
N SER A 47 -44.68 -23.24 49.54
CA SER A 47 -45.10 -22.72 48.23
C SER A 47 -46.25 -21.71 48.41
N ALA A 48 -45.94 -20.41 48.42
CA ALA A 48 -46.91 -19.34 48.66
C ALA A 48 -46.43 -17.99 48.08
N SER A 49 -47.37 -17.09 47.82
CA SER A 49 -47.08 -15.79 47.20
C SER A 49 -46.33 -14.81 48.11
N ASN A 50 -46.14 -15.11 49.39
CA ASN A 50 -45.36 -14.31 50.35
C ASN A 50 -44.05 -15.02 50.78
N THR A 51 -43.63 -16.07 50.07
CA THR A 51 -42.41 -16.83 50.36
C THR A 51 -41.17 -16.15 49.79
N THR A 52 -40.13 -16.03 50.62
CA THR A 52 -38.78 -15.62 50.22
C THR A 52 -37.82 -16.79 50.38
N VAL A 53 -37.21 -17.24 49.29
CA VAL A 53 -36.13 -18.22 49.30
C VAL A 53 -34.80 -17.48 49.24
N ARG A 54 -33.95 -17.66 50.25
CA ARG A 54 -32.64 -17.01 50.33
C ARG A 54 -31.52 -18.04 50.23
N LEU A 55 -30.72 -17.96 49.17
CA LEU A 55 -29.58 -18.83 48.92
C LEU A 55 -28.30 -18.18 49.45
N ALA A 56 -27.80 -18.67 50.59
CA ALA A 56 -26.71 -18.04 51.36
C ALA A 56 -25.49 -18.95 51.60
N SER A 57 -25.39 -20.09 50.89
CA SER A 57 -24.38 -21.11 51.19
C SER A 57 -23.15 -21.06 50.27
N ASN A 58 -22.01 -21.55 50.76
CA ASN A 58 -20.84 -21.93 49.95
C ASN A 58 -20.66 -23.46 49.85
N THR A 59 -21.57 -24.23 50.44
CA THR A 59 -21.67 -25.68 50.31
C THR A 59 -22.94 -26.04 49.54
N ARG A 60 -22.93 -27.19 48.85
CA ARG A 60 -24.10 -27.69 48.10
C ARG A 60 -24.70 -26.64 47.17
N LEU A 61 -23.88 -26.27 46.19
CA LEU A 61 -24.08 -25.10 45.32
C LEU A 61 -25.13 -25.29 44.23
N LYS A 62 -25.78 -26.46 44.15
CA LYS A 62 -26.81 -26.78 43.15
C LYS A 62 -28.10 -27.26 43.83
N PRO A 63 -28.77 -26.40 44.60
CA PRO A 63 -29.97 -26.80 45.31
C PRO A 63 -31.09 -27.19 44.33
N VAL A 64 -31.66 -28.37 44.50
CA VAL A 64 -32.70 -28.95 43.63
C VAL A 64 -34.07 -28.69 44.27
N GLN A 65 -34.86 -27.84 43.64
CA GLN A 65 -36.24 -27.61 44.03
C GLN A 65 -37.10 -28.83 43.65
N ASP A 66 -37.68 -29.48 44.65
CA ASP A 66 -38.48 -30.71 44.50
C ASP A 66 -39.76 -30.72 45.37
N ILE A 67 -40.11 -29.59 46.00
CA ILE A 67 -41.23 -29.48 46.94
C ILE A 67 -42.60 -29.35 46.24
N ALA A 68 -42.66 -28.65 45.10
CA ALA A 68 -43.90 -28.37 44.36
C ALA A 68 -43.63 -28.10 42.87
N THR A 69 -44.65 -28.28 42.02
CA THR A 69 -44.57 -28.02 40.57
C THR A 69 -45.83 -27.29 40.06
N PRO A 70 -45.76 -25.99 39.75
CA PRO A 70 -44.67 -25.06 40.07
C PRO A 70 -44.61 -24.73 41.58
N PHE A 71 -43.44 -24.31 42.06
CA PHE A 71 -43.27 -23.73 43.40
C PHE A 71 -43.53 -22.22 43.36
N VAL A 72 -44.51 -21.77 44.14
CA VAL A 72 -44.93 -20.36 44.19
C VAL A 72 -44.06 -19.60 45.20
N LEU A 73 -43.52 -18.46 44.78
CA LEU A 73 -42.71 -17.58 45.63
C LEU A 73 -42.82 -16.11 45.22
N ASN A 74 -42.47 -15.21 46.13
CA ASN A 74 -42.29 -13.79 45.82
C ASN A 74 -40.82 -13.44 45.51
N ARG A 75 -39.89 -13.96 46.32
CA ARG A 75 -38.48 -13.59 46.25
C ARG A 75 -37.54 -14.78 46.14
N LEU A 76 -36.54 -14.63 45.28
CA LEU A 76 -35.34 -15.47 45.25
C LEU A 76 -34.12 -14.57 45.46
N ASP A 77 -33.50 -14.69 46.62
CA ASP A 77 -32.35 -13.88 47.02
C ASP A 77 -31.06 -14.73 46.95
N TYR A 78 -30.09 -14.35 46.12
CA TYR A 78 -28.71 -14.82 46.22
C TYR A 78 -27.93 -13.85 47.09
N VAL A 79 -27.53 -14.30 48.28
CA VAL A 79 -26.81 -13.45 49.23
C VAL A 79 -25.41 -13.98 49.51
N ARG A 80 -24.56 -13.10 50.03
CA ARG A 80 -23.23 -13.46 50.51
C ARG A 80 -23.31 -14.56 51.56
N ALA A 81 -22.40 -15.53 51.47
CA ALA A 81 -22.21 -16.48 52.55
C ALA A 81 -21.53 -15.78 53.73
N ALA A 82 -21.97 -16.05 54.96
CA ALA A 82 -21.36 -15.54 56.19
C ALA A 82 -20.00 -16.22 56.45
N SER A 83 -19.01 -15.96 55.58
CA SER A 83 -17.73 -16.70 55.52
C SER A 83 -16.49 -15.81 55.60
N GLY A 84 -16.66 -14.47 55.54
CA GLY A 84 -15.54 -13.51 55.55
C GLY A 84 -14.65 -13.55 54.30
N GLN A 85 -15.00 -14.33 53.28
CA GLN A 85 -14.23 -14.50 52.05
C GLN A 85 -14.28 -13.28 51.13
N THR A 86 -13.25 -13.11 50.30
CA THR A 86 -13.14 -12.04 49.28
C THR A 86 -13.88 -12.37 47.97
N SER A 87 -14.41 -13.59 47.83
CA SER A 87 -15.28 -14.02 46.73
C SER A 87 -16.19 -15.16 47.21
N ASP A 88 -17.38 -15.28 46.63
CA ASP A 88 -18.30 -16.40 46.88
C ASP A 88 -18.23 -17.41 45.71
N THR A 89 -18.69 -18.65 45.91
CA THR A 89 -18.82 -19.60 44.79
C THR A 89 -20.20 -19.46 44.13
N ALA A 90 -20.31 -19.67 42.81
CA ALA A 90 -21.57 -19.61 42.07
C ALA A 90 -22.61 -20.60 42.63
N LEU A 91 -23.84 -20.13 42.83
CA LEU A 91 -25.01 -20.98 43.11
C LEU A 91 -25.79 -21.21 41.82
N ALA A 92 -26.32 -22.42 41.67
CA ALA A 92 -27.05 -22.85 40.48
C ALA A 92 -28.27 -23.71 40.86
N PRO A 93 -29.31 -23.13 41.49
CA PRO A 93 -30.58 -23.81 41.68
C PRO A 93 -31.13 -24.42 40.38
N GLU A 94 -31.69 -25.62 40.52
CA GLU A 94 -32.31 -26.41 39.46
C GLU A 94 -33.54 -27.17 40.01
N GLY A 95 -34.20 -28.01 39.21
CA GLY A 95 -35.39 -28.75 39.61
C GLY A 95 -36.69 -28.21 39.00
N ALA A 96 -37.82 -28.38 39.68
CA ALA A 96 -39.14 -28.07 39.12
C ALA A 96 -39.37 -26.54 38.94
N PRO A 97 -40.38 -26.13 38.16
CA PRO A 97 -40.57 -24.72 37.81
C PRO A 97 -40.86 -23.81 39.01
N LEU A 98 -40.40 -22.57 38.94
CA LEU A 98 -40.67 -21.51 39.90
C LEU A 98 -41.71 -20.53 39.35
N ARG A 99 -42.80 -20.30 40.09
CA ARG A 99 -43.85 -19.34 39.72
C ARG A 99 -43.76 -18.10 40.60
N PHE A 100 -43.37 -16.99 40.01
CA PHE A 100 -43.20 -15.71 40.73
C PHE A 100 -44.53 -14.96 40.81
N VAL A 101 -45.02 -14.73 42.04
CA VAL A 101 -46.35 -14.12 42.29
C VAL A 101 -46.23 -12.94 43.27
N PRO A 102 -46.95 -11.83 43.07
CA PRO A 102 -47.04 -10.74 44.03
C PRO A 102 -47.62 -11.19 45.39
N ASP A 103 -47.12 -10.63 46.49
CA ASP A 103 -47.58 -10.93 47.86
C ASP A 103 -48.75 -10.04 48.32
N GLY A 104 -49.27 -9.19 47.42
CA GLY A 104 -50.30 -8.18 47.69
C GLY A 104 -49.74 -6.80 48.05
N ALA A 105 -48.44 -6.67 48.33
CA ALA A 105 -47.76 -5.41 48.63
C ALA A 105 -46.62 -5.09 47.67
N THR A 106 -45.93 -6.11 47.14
CA THR A 106 -44.73 -5.98 46.31
C THR A 106 -44.78 -6.94 45.11
N GLN A 107 -44.19 -6.49 44.00
CA GLN A 107 -43.91 -7.33 42.84
C GLN A 107 -42.77 -8.31 43.15
N PRO A 108 -42.76 -9.51 42.53
CA PRO A 108 -41.73 -10.49 42.80
C PRO A 108 -40.34 -10.04 42.33
N ARG A 109 -39.29 -10.59 42.95
CA ARG A 109 -37.91 -10.16 42.74
C ARG A 109 -36.93 -11.32 42.73
N ILE A 110 -35.98 -11.29 41.80
CA ILE A 110 -34.68 -11.97 41.91
C ILE A 110 -33.67 -10.92 42.38
N TRP A 111 -33.05 -11.15 43.53
CA TRP A 111 -32.04 -10.25 44.08
C TRP A 111 -30.68 -10.93 44.12
N LEU A 112 -29.63 -10.28 43.61
CA LEU A 112 -28.25 -10.77 43.69
C LEU A 112 -27.36 -9.77 44.43
N ASP A 113 -27.03 -10.10 45.67
CA ASP A 113 -25.96 -9.46 46.46
C ASP A 113 -24.93 -10.53 46.88
N ARG A 114 -24.41 -11.22 45.87
CA ARG A 114 -23.40 -12.27 46.02
C ARG A 114 -22.22 -11.95 45.11
N TRP A 115 -21.00 -12.22 45.58
CA TRP A 115 -19.79 -11.93 44.82
C TRP A 115 -19.41 -13.04 43.84
N ALA A 116 -20.38 -13.45 43.03
CA ALA A 116 -20.23 -14.50 42.03
C ALA A 116 -21.33 -14.39 40.96
N ASN A 117 -21.01 -14.82 39.73
CA ASN A 117 -22.04 -15.09 38.74
C ASN A 117 -22.83 -16.33 39.17
N CYS A 118 -24.15 -16.23 39.25
CA CYS A 118 -25.03 -17.32 39.65
C CYS A 118 -25.90 -17.77 38.48
N ASP A 119 -26.35 -19.01 38.50
CA ASP A 119 -27.26 -19.58 37.52
C ASP A 119 -28.64 -19.77 38.14
N LEU A 120 -29.69 -19.64 37.34
CA LEU A 120 -31.02 -20.15 37.67
C LEU A 120 -31.44 -21.07 36.54
N ARG A 121 -31.49 -22.38 36.82
CA ARG A 121 -31.81 -23.41 35.83
C ARG A 121 -33.25 -23.88 35.85
N ASN A 122 -34.01 -23.55 36.90
CA ASN A 122 -35.44 -23.80 36.94
C ASN A 122 -36.15 -23.03 35.82
N ASP A 123 -37.20 -23.63 35.28
CA ASP A 123 -38.18 -22.89 34.49
C ASP A 123 -38.85 -21.83 35.37
N ILE A 124 -39.23 -20.71 34.76
CA ILE A 124 -39.82 -19.54 35.41
C ILE A 124 -41.20 -19.30 34.79
N GLU A 125 -42.23 -19.23 35.62
CA GLU A 125 -43.56 -18.77 35.22
C GLU A 125 -43.83 -17.37 35.80
N ILE A 126 -44.13 -16.41 34.93
CA ILE A 126 -44.48 -15.03 35.28
C ILE A 126 -45.95 -14.78 34.87
N PRO A 127 -46.91 -14.80 35.82
CA PRO A 127 -48.34 -14.66 35.52
C PRO A 127 -48.72 -13.30 34.93
N GLN A 128 -49.94 -13.22 34.40
CA GLN A 128 -50.51 -11.97 33.89
C GLN A 128 -50.48 -10.85 34.95
N GLY A 129 -50.11 -9.64 34.53
CA GLY A 129 -50.04 -8.46 35.41
C GLY A 129 -48.84 -8.45 36.37
N VAL A 130 -47.93 -9.42 36.26
CA VAL A 130 -46.75 -9.53 37.11
C VAL A 130 -45.52 -8.99 36.39
N THR A 131 -44.68 -8.25 37.13
CA THR A 131 -43.34 -7.85 36.70
C THR A 131 -42.31 -8.45 37.64
N LEU A 132 -41.46 -9.33 37.12
CA LEU A 132 -40.34 -9.87 37.86
C LEU A 132 -39.19 -8.87 37.86
N PHE A 133 -38.87 -8.30 39.03
CA PHE A 133 -37.73 -7.41 39.18
C PHE A 133 -36.42 -8.21 39.25
N ALA A 134 -35.49 -7.93 38.34
CA ALA A 134 -34.12 -8.40 38.42
C ALA A 134 -33.24 -7.30 39.03
N ASP A 135 -33.09 -7.37 40.35
CA ASP A 135 -32.29 -6.47 41.19
C ASP A 135 -30.89 -7.10 41.37
N ILE A 136 -29.99 -6.83 40.42
CA ILE A 136 -28.72 -7.55 40.31
C ILE A 136 -27.57 -6.59 40.63
N GLY A 137 -26.90 -6.80 41.76
CA GLY A 137 -25.87 -5.92 42.33
C GLY A 137 -24.71 -5.59 41.38
N THR A 138 -23.62 -6.37 41.39
CA THR A 138 -22.43 -6.13 40.54
C THR A 138 -22.06 -7.30 39.62
N TRP A 139 -22.64 -8.48 39.87
CA TRP A 139 -22.34 -9.73 39.15
C TRP A 139 -23.49 -10.11 38.22
N VAL A 140 -23.60 -11.37 37.85
CA VAL A 140 -24.54 -11.84 36.82
C VAL A 140 -25.47 -12.92 37.34
N VAL A 141 -26.75 -12.85 36.96
CA VAL A 141 -27.65 -14.02 37.00
C VAL A 141 -27.85 -14.56 35.59
N ASN A 142 -27.42 -15.80 35.36
CA ASN A 142 -27.63 -16.53 34.11
C ASN A 142 -28.96 -17.29 34.21
N LEU A 143 -29.94 -16.91 33.39
CA LEU A 143 -31.27 -17.53 33.34
C LEU A 143 -31.27 -18.58 32.22
N HIS A 144 -31.22 -19.86 32.62
CA HIS A 144 -31.13 -21.00 31.69
C HIS A 144 -32.46 -21.68 31.43
N GLY A 145 -33.37 -21.71 32.40
CA GLY A 145 -34.68 -22.35 32.24
C GLY A 145 -35.63 -21.58 31.32
N LEU A 146 -36.70 -22.25 30.88
CA LEU A 146 -37.76 -21.65 30.08
C LEU A 146 -38.47 -20.57 30.91
N ILE A 147 -38.62 -19.36 30.36
CA ILE A 147 -39.40 -18.28 30.95
C ILE A 147 -40.73 -18.13 30.20
N SER A 148 -41.84 -18.28 30.92
CA SER A 148 -43.19 -18.35 30.35
C SER A 148 -44.20 -17.45 31.08
N GLY A 149 -45.39 -17.30 30.51
CA GLY A 149 -46.53 -16.58 31.11
C GLY A 149 -46.81 -15.21 30.48
N GLU A 150 -47.81 -14.48 30.97
CA GLU A 150 -48.20 -13.19 30.37
C GLU A 150 -47.48 -11.98 30.99
N GLY A 151 -46.71 -12.18 32.05
CA GLY A 151 -45.96 -11.13 32.74
C GLY A 151 -44.62 -10.79 32.08
N GLY A 152 -43.88 -9.87 32.68
CA GLY A 152 -42.63 -9.33 32.15
C GLY A 152 -41.46 -9.34 33.13
N ILE A 153 -40.27 -8.99 32.64
CA ILE A 153 -39.04 -8.85 33.43
C ILE A 153 -38.60 -7.38 33.40
N ASP A 154 -38.24 -6.80 34.54
CA ASP A 154 -37.62 -5.48 34.63
C ASP A 154 -36.24 -5.58 35.28
N LYS A 155 -35.20 -5.45 34.45
CA LYS A 155 -33.80 -5.34 34.89
C LYS A 155 -33.57 -3.93 35.42
N LEU A 156 -33.43 -3.83 36.74
CA LEU A 156 -33.22 -2.57 37.45
C LEU A 156 -31.84 -1.95 37.17
N ASN A 157 -31.64 -0.73 37.66
CA ASN A 157 -30.49 0.14 37.37
C ASN A 157 -29.19 -0.23 38.11
N ASP A 158 -29.16 -1.34 38.84
CA ASP A 158 -27.97 -1.85 39.49
C ASP A 158 -26.92 -2.33 38.47
N ALA A 159 -25.66 -2.31 38.89
CA ALA A 159 -24.50 -2.54 38.05
C ALA A 159 -24.37 -3.98 37.52
N GLY A 160 -25.17 -4.94 37.98
CA GLY A 160 -25.09 -6.32 37.54
C GLY A 160 -25.82 -6.57 36.23
N ALA A 161 -25.76 -7.82 35.77
CA ALA A 161 -26.39 -8.24 34.52
C ALA A 161 -27.34 -9.43 34.69
N ILE A 162 -28.32 -9.54 33.80
CA ILE A 162 -28.96 -10.83 33.53
C ILE A 162 -28.51 -11.35 32.17
N ARG A 163 -28.44 -12.67 32.02
CA ARG A 163 -28.21 -13.33 30.73
C ARG A 163 -29.34 -14.30 30.43
N LEU A 164 -29.90 -14.21 29.23
CA LEU A 164 -31.02 -15.02 28.76
C LEU A 164 -30.49 -16.02 27.72
N TYR A 165 -30.65 -17.32 28.02
CA TYR A 165 -30.11 -18.40 27.19
C TYR A 165 -31.18 -19.25 26.48
N HIS A 166 -32.38 -19.36 27.04
CA HIS A 166 -33.40 -20.27 26.53
C HIS A 166 -34.10 -19.70 25.29
N ALA A 167 -34.11 -20.43 24.17
CA ALA A 167 -34.61 -19.93 22.90
C ALA A 167 -36.15 -19.80 22.86
N ASP A 168 -36.85 -20.71 23.54
CA ASP A 168 -38.32 -20.81 23.44
C ASP A 168 -39.07 -19.99 24.50
N ASN A 169 -38.46 -18.94 25.05
CA ASN A 169 -39.13 -18.07 26.03
C ASN A 169 -40.42 -17.49 25.45
N THR A 170 -41.52 -17.58 26.21
CA THR A 170 -42.87 -17.18 25.76
C THR A 170 -43.42 -15.96 26.47
N PHE A 171 -42.73 -15.43 27.50
CA PHE A 171 -43.27 -14.34 28.30
C PHE A 171 -43.66 -13.11 27.47
N SER A 172 -44.89 -12.61 27.65
CA SER A 172 -45.47 -11.60 26.75
C SER A 172 -45.58 -10.20 27.35
N GLY A 173 -45.38 -10.03 28.67
CA GLY A 173 -45.44 -8.73 29.35
C GLY A 173 -44.23 -7.83 29.06
N GLY A 174 -43.21 -8.36 28.38
CA GLY A 174 -42.05 -7.62 27.88
C GLY A 174 -40.83 -7.65 28.79
N LEU A 175 -39.75 -7.08 28.28
CA LEU A 175 -38.44 -6.97 28.92
C LEU A 175 -38.07 -5.49 29.05
N ILE A 176 -37.91 -5.00 30.28
CA ILE A 176 -37.45 -3.64 30.56
C ILE A 176 -35.95 -3.68 30.91
N VAL A 177 -35.16 -2.86 30.24
CA VAL A 177 -33.72 -2.71 30.46
C VAL A 177 -33.44 -1.32 31.01
N ARG A 178 -33.19 -1.20 32.32
CA ARG A 178 -32.79 0.06 32.95
C ARG A 178 -31.28 0.08 33.10
N ALA A 179 -30.60 0.73 32.17
CA ALA A 179 -29.16 0.86 32.19
C ALA A 179 -28.81 2.36 32.22
N PRO A 180 -28.41 2.95 33.35
CA PRO A 180 -27.78 4.27 33.32
C PRO A 180 -26.52 4.22 32.44
N ASN A 181 -25.98 5.37 32.04
CA ASN A 181 -24.71 5.47 31.30
C ASN A 181 -23.52 5.10 32.20
N ALA A 182 -23.44 3.83 32.58
CA ALA A 182 -22.49 3.22 33.50
C ALA A 182 -22.13 1.81 33.03
N ALA A 183 -20.96 1.34 33.44
CA ALA A 183 -20.50 0.00 33.12
C ALA A 183 -21.34 -1.07 33.83
N TRP A 184 -21.40 -2.26 33.23
CA TRP A 184 -21.95 -3.50 33.78
C TRP A 184 -23.49 -3.61 33.90
N CYS A 185 -24.25 -2.51 33.86
CA CYS A 185 -25.73 -2.54 33.82
C CYS A 185 -26.26 -3.16 32.51
N GLN A 186 -26.41 -4.48 32.43
CA GLN A 186 -26.54 -5.19 31.15
C GLN A 186 -27.67 -6.23 31.11
N VAL A 187 -28.19 -6.46 29.90
CA VAL A 187 -28.93 -7.67 29.55
C VAL A 187 -28.24 -8.34 28.37
N HIS A 188 -27.79 -9.58 28.54
CA HIS A 188 -27.20 -10.35 27.45
C HIS A 188 -28.21 -11.35 26.91
N VAL A 189 -28.29 -11.44 25.59
CA VAL A 189 -29.16 -12.38 24.89
C VAL A 189 -28.29 -13.18 23.94
N SER A 190 -28.34 -14.51 24.07
CA SER A 190 -27.45 -15.41 23.34
C SER A 190 -28.16 -16.42 22.43
N ALA A 191 -29.50 -16.40 22.41
CA ALA A 191 -30.35 -17.26 21.59
C ALA A 191 -31.54 -16.48 21.00
N SER A 192 -31.98 -16.86 19.80
CA SER A 192 -33.23 -16.36 19.20
C SER A 192 -34.41 -16.63 20.13
N GLY A 193 -35.36 -15.70 20.24
CA GLY A 193 -36.56 -15.85 21.11
C GLY A 193 -36.32 -15.68 22.61
N ALA A 194 -35.07 -15.61 23.08
CA ALA A 194 -34.76 -15.52 24.52
C ALA A 194 -35.30 -14.27 25.24
N MET A 195 -35.69 -13.22 24.51
CA MET A 195 -36.35 -12.03 25.06
C MET A 195 -37.87 -12.18 25.24
N GLY A 196 -38.43 -13.37 25.00
CA GLY A 196 -39.88 -13.60 25.06
C GLY A 196 -40.60 -13.09 23.81
N THR A 197 -41.91 -12.97 23.89
CA THR A 197 -42.78 -12.49 22.80
C THR A 197 -43.21 -11.03 22.96
N GLY A 198 -43.06 -10.47 24.16
CA GLY A 198 -43.42 -9.10 24.50
C GLY A 198 -42.46 -8.03 23.97
N PRO A 199 -42.77 -6.74 24.18
CA PRO A 199 -41.90 -5.64 23.77
C PRO A 199 -40.63 -5.54 24.64
N VAL A 200 -39.56 -4.97 24.09
CA VAL A 200 -38.32 -4.66 24.81
C VAL A 200 -38.22 -3.14 25.00
N SER A 201 -38.22 -2.68 26.25
CA SER A 201 -38.19 -1.26 26.60
C SER A 201 -36.82 -0.84 27.13
N LEU A 202 -36.15 0.10 26.47
CA LEU A 202 -34.79 0.54 26.80
C LEU A 202 -34.80 1.90 27.51
N TYR A 203 -34.24 1.93 28.72
CA TYR A 203 -34.08 3.12 29.55
C TYR A 203 -32.59 3.45 29.77
N GLY A 204 -31.87 3.60 28.65
CA GLY A 204 -30.48 4.06 28.64
C GLY A 204 -29.44 2.97 28.35
N GLY A 205 -28.18 3.36 28.44
CA GLY A 205 -27.03 2.45 28.48
C GLY A 205 -25.73 3.22 28.23
N THR A 206 -24.63 2.49 28.04
CA THR A 206 -23.32 3.09 27.79
C THR A 206 -23.15 3.52 26.34
N ILE A 207 -23.08 4.83 26.14
CA ILE A 207 -22.96 5.45 24.80
C ILE A 207 -21.50 5.56 24.33
N ASN A 208 -20.54 5.62 25.25
CA ASN A 208 -19.10 5.80 24.95
C ASN A 208 -18.40 4.48 24.54
N THR A 209 -17.66 4.48 23.42
CA THR A 209 -16.89 3.35 22.85
C THR A 209 -15.79 2.80 23.75
N ASN A 210 -15.29 3.60 24.69
CA ASN A 210 -14.08 3.25 25.45
C ASN A 210 -14.35 2.47 26.75
N VAL A 211 -15.57 1.96 26.91
CA VAL A 211 -15.99 1.24 28.13
C VAL A 211 -15.98 -0.27 27.86
N ALA A 212 -15.08 -1.00 28.51
CA ALA A 212 -14.88 -2.44 28.31
C ALA A 212 -16.14 -3.30 28.61
N ASN A 213 -17.03 -2.83 29.49
CA ASN A 213 -18.28 -3.51 29.85
C ASN A 213 -19.46 -2.55 29.73
N ALA A 214 -19.77 -2.14 28.50
CA ALA A 214 -20.83 -1.18 28.21
C ALA A 214 -22.21 -1.68 28.69
N GLY A 215 -22.94 -0.87 29.46
CA GLY A 215 -24.32 -1.15 29.86
C GLY A 215 -25.32 -1.04 28.69
N GLY A 216 -26.46 -1.71 28.79
CA GLY A 216 -27.53 -1.75 27.77
C GLY A 216 -27.94 -3.17 27.34
N LEU A 217 -28.55 -3.27 26.17
CA LEU A 217 -28.92 -4.55 25.55
C LEU A 217 -27.76 -5.08 24.69
N ILE A 218 -27.32 -6.31 24.97
CA ILE A 218 -26.22 -6.98 24.27
C ILE A 218 -26.75 -8.25 23.62
N LEU A 219 -26.64 -8.32 22.29
CA LEU A 219 -27.09 -9.44 21.47
C LEU A 219 -25.87 -10.16 20.92
N ASN A 220 -25.73 -11.44 21.22
CA ASN A 220 -24.57 -12.25 20.89
C ASN A 220 -24.93 -13.34 19.86
N ASN A 221 -23.90 -14.01 19.34
CA ASN A 221 -24.01 -15.17 18.45
C ASN A 221 -24.77 -14.87 17.14
N THR A 222 -25.29 -15.92 16.50
CA THR A 222 -26.20 -15.78 15.36
C THR A 222 -27.64 -15.90 15.85
N THR A 223 -28.36 -14.78 15.92
CA THR A 223 -29.68 -14.72 16.56
C THR A 223 -30.67 -13.86 15.77
N THR A 224 -31.95 -14.18 15.90
CA THR A 224 -33.07 -13.42 15.31
C THR A 224 -34.06 -13.05 16.38
N HIS A 225 -34.48 -11.78 16.39
CA HIS A 225 -35.40 -11.21 17.37
C HIS A 225 -36.54 -10.46 16.67
N THR A 226 -37.77 -10.83 17.01
CA THR A 226 -39.02 -10.29 16.43
C THR A 226 -39.70 -9.26 17.34
N ASN A 227 -39.15 -9.03 18.53
CA ASN A 227 -39.74 -8.14 19.53
C ASN A 227 -39.81 -6.70 19.02
N THR A 228 -40.90 -6.00 19.36
CA THR A 228 -40.94 -4.53 19.23
C THR A 228 -39.98 -3.92 20.23
N ILE A 229 -39.09 -3.04 19.79
CA ILE A 229 -38.15 -2.33 20.66
C ILE A 229 -38.63 -0.88 20.85
N LEU A 230 -38.70 -0.42 22.10
CA LEU A 230 -39.18 0.91 22.48
C LEU A 230 -38.09 1.65 23.26
N LEU A 231 -37.74 2.87 22.85
CA LEU A 231 -36.78 3.71 23.57
C LEU A 231 -37.50 4.70 24.50
N PHE A 232 -37.03 4.77 25.74
CA PHE A 232 -37.45 5.72 26.76
C PHE A 232 -36.29 6.62 27.26
N ALA A 233 -35.09 6.40 26.73
CA ALA A 233 -33.91 7.26 26.87
C ALA A 233 -32.93 6.95 25.71
N HIS A 234 -31.89 7.76 25.55
CA HIS A 234 -30.80 7.46 24.60
C HIS A 234 -30.16 6.11 24.94
N SER A 235 -30.30 5.13 24.07
CA SER A 235 -30.02 3.73 24.42
C SER A 235 -29.15 3.05 23.36
N PRO A 236 -28.15 2.25 23.76
CA PRO A 236 -27.39 1.41 22.86
C PRO A 236 -28.01 0.02 22.69
N ILE A 237 -27.82 -0.55 21.48
CA ILE A 237 -27.93 -1.99 21.23
C ILE A 237 -26.58 -2.47 20.71
N HIS A 238 -25.98 -3.45 21.39
CA HIS A 238 -24.68 -4.02 21.01
C HIS A 238 -24.87 -5.34 20.27
N GLY A 239 -24.63 -5.35 18.95
CA GLY A 239 -24.58 -6.58 18.16
C GLY A 239 -23.17 -7.18 18.12
N GLN A 240 -22.96 -8.29 18.82
CA GLN A 240 -21.66 -8.98 18.99
C GLN A 240 -21.57 -10.29 18.19
N GLY A 241 -22.34 -10.41 17.11
CA GLY A 241 -22.36 -11.58 16.23
C GLY A 241 -23.12 -11.28 14.92
N THR A 242 -23.87 -12.24 14.39
CA THR A 242 -24.74 -12.03 13.22
C THR A 242 -26.19 -11.93 13.69
N ILE A 243 -26.68 -10.71 13.87
CA ILE A 243 -27.95 -10.44 14.53
C ILE A 243 -28.99 -9.99 13.51
N SER A 244 -30.23 -10.47 13.63
CA SER A 244 -31.37 -9.97 12.87
C SER A 244 -32.45 -9.42 13.81
N LEU A 245 -32.84 -8.16 13.59
CA LEU A 245 -33.93 -7.48 14.30
C LEU A 245 -35.08 -7.26 13.31
N SER A 246 -36.11 -8.09 13.38
CA SER A 246 -37.25 -8.05 12.45
C SER A 246 -38.48 -7.33 13.01
N GLY A 247 -38.56 -7.14 14.33
CA GLY A 247 -39.59 -6.32 14.96
C GLY A 247 -39.36 -4.82 14.79
N PRO A 248 -40.41 -3.97 14.83
CA PRO A 248 -40.28 -2.53 14.69
C PRO A 248 -39.49 -1.92 15.86
N ILE A 249 -38.78 -0.82 15.58
CA ILE A 249 -38.03 -0.07 16.59
C ILE A 249 -38.60 1.35 16.66
N ASN A 250 -39.18 1.70 17.81
CA ASN A 250 -39.70 3.04 18.06
C ASN A 250 -38.72 3.83 18.94
N LEU A 251 -38.15 4.88 18.35
CA LEU A 251 -37.19 5.78 18.98
C LEU A 251 -37.83 6.76 19.97
N GLY A 252 -39.14 7.03 19.85
CA GLY A 252 -39.76 8.16 20.54
C GLY A 252 -39.08 9.48 20.14
N ALA A 253 -38.51 10.19 21.11
CA ALA A 253 -37.69 11.40 20.89
C ALA A 253 -36.19 11.15 21.13
N TYR A 254 -35.75 9.89 21.18
CA TYR A 254 -34.41 9.51 21.64
C TYR A 254 -33.51 8.97 20.52
N THR A 255 -32.21 9.01 20.77
CA THR A 255 -31.17 8.39 19.93
C THR A 255 -31.04 6.89 20.20
N LEU A 256 -31.03 6.10 19.12
CA LEU A 256 -30.55 4.74 19.13
C LEU A 256 -29.05 4.70 18.77
N HIS A 257 -28.24 4.18 19.70
CA HIS A 257 -26.82 3.96 19.46
C HIS A 257 -26.59 2.55 18.91
N LEU A 258 -26.18 2.49 17.64
CA LEU A 258 -25.86 1.26 16.91
C LEU A 258 -24.44 0.83 17.27
N ARG A 259 -24.31 -0.26 18.03
CA ARG A 259 -23.06 -0.64 18.72
C ARG A 259 -22.70 -2.10 18.46
N GLY A 260 -21.54 -2.52 18.94
CA GLY A 260 -21.00 -3.87 18.79
C GLY A 260 -20.06 -4.04 17.59
N ASN A 261 -19.35 -5.17 17.59
CA ASN A 261 -18.32 -5.50 16.59
C ASN A 261 -18.80 -6.50 15.53
N GLY A 262 -20.01 -7.03 15.67
CA GLY A 262 -20.61 -7.97 14.72
C GLY A 262 -21.34 -7.29 13.56
N THR A 263 -22.16 -8.07 12.85
CA THR A 263 -23.07 -7.60 11.81
C THR A 263 -24.51 -7.67 12.31
N THR A 264 -25.23 -6.55 12.34
CA THR A 264 -26.65 -6.50 12.71
C THR A 264 -27.50 -6.03 11.55
N THR A 265 -28.46 -6.84 11.12
CA THR A 265 -29.46 -6.48 10.11
C THR A 265 -30.77 -6.10 10.79
N VAL A 266 -31.32 -4.94 10.44
CA VAL A 266 -32.60 -4.44 10.95
C VAL A 266 -33.60 -4.48 9.80
N SER A 267 -34.50 -5.45 9.83
CA SER A 267 -35.59 -5.61 8.86
C SER A 267 -36.92 -5.05 9.37
N GLY A 268 -37.02 -4.72 10.65
CA GLY A 268 -38.14 -3.94 11.18
C GLY A 268 -38.02 -2.45 10.87
N VAL A 269 -39.17 -1.78 10.69
CA VAL A 269 -39.20 -0.32 10.47
C VAL A 269 -38.72 0.40 11.73
N ILE A 270 -37.76 1.30 11.57
CA ILE A 270 -37.37 2.27 12.59
C ILE A 270 -38.21 3.54 12.42
N ALA A 271 -38.86 4.01 13.49
CA ALA A 271 -39.73 5.18 13.51
C ALA A 271 -39.46 6.07 14.74
N GLY A 272 -39.86 7.34 14.70
CA GLY A 272 -39.71 8.30 15.80
C GLY A 272 -39.09 9.63 15.34
N SER A 273 -38.83 10.54 16.28
CA SER A 273 -38.52 11.95 15.98
C SER A 273 -37.35 12.54 16.79
N GLY A 274 -36.40 11.70 17.23
CA GLY A 274 -35.22 12.19 17.95
C GLY A 274 -34.32 13.08 17.07
N GLU A 275 -33.81 14.18 17.62
CA GLU A 275 -32.95 15.14 16.89
C GLU A 275 -31.72 14.47 16.25
N GLN A 276 -31.12 13.52 16.97
CA GLN A 276 -30.17 12.54 16.44
C GLN A 276 -30.81 11.16 16.53
N ALA A 277 -31.38 10.66 15.44
CA ALA A 277 -32.10 9.40 15.44
C ALA A 277 -31.15 8.21 15.67
N LEU A 278 -30.05 8.15 14.90
CA LEU A 278 -29.12 7.02 14.88
C LEU A 278 -27.68 7.48 15.05
N VAL A 279 -26.91 6.81 15.92
CA VAL A 279 -25.47 7.05 16.09
C VAL A 279 -24.71 5.72 16.04
N LYS A 280 -23.83 5.56 15.05
CA LYS A 280 -23.03 4.34 14.82
C LYS A 280 -21.56 4.58 15.20
N SER A 281 -21.05 3.89 16.23
CA SER A 281 -19.75 4.24 16.85
C SER A 281 -18.72 3.12 17.03
N ASP A 282 -19.12 1.85 16.93
CA ASP A 282 -18.19 0.72 17.10
C ASP A 282 -17.73 0.15 15.74
N ALA A 283 -16.80 -0.80 15.72
CA ALA A 283 -16.20 -1.31 14.48
C ALA A 283 -17.15 -2.17 13.62
N GLY A 284 -18.25 -2.67 14.19
CA GLY A 284 -19.17 -3.59 13.52
C GLY A 284 -19.93 -2.99 12.34
N ARG A 285 -20.75 -3.81 11.69
CA ARG A 285 -21.58 -3.46 10.53
C ARG A 285 -23.06 -3.47 10.94
N TRP A 286 -23.79 -2.42 10.58
CA TRP A 286 -25.25 -2.37 10.72
C TRP A 286 -25.88 -2.22 9.35
N ILE A 287 -26.95 -2.97 9.07
CA ILE A 287 -27.60 -3.01 7.75
C ILE A 287 -29.09 -2.70 7.96
N LEU A 288 -29.62 -1.71 7.24
CA LEU A 288 -31.04 -1.39 7.24
C LEU A 288 -31.72 -2.03 6.03
N ALA A 289 -32.69 -2.89 6.30
CA ALA A 289 -33.38 -3.72 5.32
C ALA A 289 -34.86 -3.37 5.16
N ALA A 290 -35.30 -2.26 5.76
CA ALA A 290 -36.64 -1.68 5.61
C ALA A 290 -36.56 -0.19 5.29
N THR A 291 -37.60 0.34 4.66
CA THR A 291 -37.80 1.80 4.50
C THR A 291 -38.20 2.36 5.86
N ASN A 292 -37.36 3.23 6.41
CA ASN A 292 -37.53 3.77 7.75
C ASN A 292 -38.25 5.12 7.73
N THR A 293 -39.03 5.40 8.78
CA THR A 293 -39.90 6.58 8.90
C THR A 293 -39.48 7.51 10.04
N PHE A 294 -38.33 7.27 10.65
CA PHE A 294 -37.79 8.20 11.65
C PHE A 294 -37.42 9.54 11.01
N THR A 295 -37.38 10.58 11.83
CA THR A 295 -36.81 11.88 11.49
C THR A 295 -35.60 12.17 12.36
N GLY A 296 -34.76 13.12 11.94
CA GLY A 296 -33.55 13.53 12.66
C GLY A 296 -32.26 12.97 12.07
N ARG A 297 -31.13 13.47 12.57
CA ARG A 297 -29.79 13.22 11.99
C ARG A 297 -29.31 11.80 12.23
N VAL A 298 -28.63 11.24 11.23
CA VAL A 298 -27.83 10.02 11.37
C VAL A 298 -26.36 10.41 11.47
N THR A 299 -25.65 9.87 12.46
CA THR A 299 -24.20 10.09 12.63
C THR A 299 -23.46 8.76 12.58
N VAL A 300 -22.48 8.64 11.68
CA VAL A 300 -21.55 7.50 11.65
C VAL A 300 -20.16 7.99 12.05
N ASN A 301 -19.67 7.46 13.16
CA ASN A 301 -18.35 7.75 13.71
C ASN A 301 -17.34 6.64 13.37
N ASN A 302 -17.80 5.38 13.25
CA ASN A 302 -16.93 4.22 13.00
C ASN A 302 -17.71 3.00 12.48
N GLY A 303 -16.99 2.01 11.94
CA GLY A 303 -17.55 0.81 11.31
C GLY A 303 -18.44 1.15 10.11
N ALA A 304 -19.37 0.26 9.75
CA ALA A 304 -20.20 0.41 8.56
C ALA A 304 -21.70 0.52 8.89
N LEU A 305 -22.41 1.36 8.14
CA LEU A 305 -23.87 1.43 8.07
C LEU A 305 -24.29 1.26 6.62
N GLY A 306 -25.05 0.21 6.31
CA GLY A 306 -25.42 -0.14 4.94
C GLY A 306 -26.91 -0.29 4.69
N PHE A 307 -27.28 -0.34 3.42
CA PHE A 307 -28.67 -0.49 2.98
C PHE A 307 -28.91 -1.82 2.23
N GLN A 308 -30.12 -2.36 2.35
CA GLN A 308 -30.61 -3.49 1.54
C GLN A 308 -31.86 -3.13 0.71
N VAL A 309 -32.42 -1.94 0.93
CA VAL A 309 -33.54 -1.37 0.17
C VAL A 309 -33.19 0.04 -0.31
N PRO A 310 -33.71 0.49 -1.47
CA PRO A 310 -33.60 1.89 -1.87
C PRO A 310 -34.39 2.77 -0.92
N ASP A 311 -33.96 4.03 -0.78
CA ASP A 311 -34.61 5.03 0.07
C ASP A 311 -34.89 4.48 1.48
N ALA A 312 -33.89 3.78 2.05
CA ALA A 312 -33.95 3.25 3.40
C ALA A 312 -34.18 4.35 4.43
N TRP A 313 -33.80 5.59 4.10
CA TRP A 313 -34.14 6.82 4.82
C TRP A 313 -35.05 7.72 4.00
N ALA A 314 -35.96 8.43 4.66
CA ALA A 314 -36.69 9.54 4.07
C ALA A 314 -35.74 10.67 3.61
N PRO A 315 -36.05 11.38 2.51
CA PRO A 315 -35.21 12.46 1.97
C PRO A 315 -34.90 13.61 2.94
N SER A 316 -35.70 13.78 3.99
CA SER A 316 -35.51 14.82 5.02
C SER A 316 -34.42 14.50 6.05
N ILE A 317 -33.77 13.33 5.97
CA ILE A 317 -32.77 12.89 6.95
C ILE A 317 -31.38 13.43 6.58
N PRO A 318 -30.72 14.20 7.47
CA PRO A 318 -29.34 14.61 7.29
C PRO A 318 -28.36 13.54 7.79
N LEU A 319 -27.21 13.43 7.14
CA LEU A 319 -26.12 12.51 7.48
C LEU A 319 -24.87 13.28 7.90
N THR A 320 -24.25 12.84 9.00
CA THR A 320 -22.90 13.23 9.39
C THR A 320 -21.97 12.03 9.42
N LEU A 321 -20.87 12.09 8.68
CA LEU A 321 -19.79 11.11 8.71
C LEU A 321 -18.54 11.74 9.35
N THR A 322 -18.31 11.49 10.64
CA THR A 322 -17.07 11.90 11.33
C THR A 322 -15.97 10.84 11.21
N GLY A 323 -16.32 9.69 10.64
CA GLY A 323 -15.50 8.53 10.33
C GLY A 323 -16.41 7.39 9.83
N GLY A 324 -15.86 6.17 9.73
CA GLY A 324 -16.64 5.00 9.31
C GLY A 324 -17.11 5.04 7.85
N THR A 325 -18.01 4.13 7.50
CA THR A 325 -18.43 3.89 6.11
C THR A 325 -19.94 3.87 5.97
N LEU A 326 -20.47 4.61 4.98
CA LEU A 326 -21.82 4.39 4.45
C LEU A 326 -21.73 3.43 3.25
N GLU A 327 -22.46 2.32 3.29
CA GLU A 327 -22.48 1.31 2.23
C GLU A 327 -23.83 1.30 1.50
N LEU A 328 -23.86 1.81 0.27
CA LEU A 328 -25.11 1.86 -0.49
C LEU A 328 -25.54 0.49 -1.04
N ASN A 329 -24.59 -0.43 -1.26
CA ASN A 329 -24.85 -1.79 -1.78
C ASN A 329 -25.77 -1.83 -3.01
N GLY A 330 -25.55 -0.94 -3.98
CA GLY A 330 -26.39 -0.81 -5.17
C GLY A 330 -27.79 -0.22 -4.92
N LYS A 331 -28.01 0.47 -3.80
CA LYS A 331 -29.29 1.10 -3.44
C LYS A 331 -29.20 2.62 -3.53
N ASN A 332 -30.18 3.23 -4.17
CA ASN A 332 -30.29 4.69 -4.23
C ASN A 332 -30.71 5.24 -2.86
N GLN A 333 -30.20 6.41 -2.51
CA GLN A 333 -30.58 7.11 -1.30
C GLN A 333 -30.57 8.62 -1.53
N THR A 334 -31.53 9.33 -0.94
CA THR A 334 -31.56 10.79 -0.87
C THR A 334 -31.31 11.27 0.56
N LEU A 335 -30.44 12.26 0.73
CA LEU A 335 -30.11 12.89 2.01
C LEU A 335 -30.51 14.37 1.96
N ALA A 336 -31.01 14.90 3.08
CA ALA A 336 -31.26 16.34 3.20
C ALA A 336 -29.96 17.14 3.30
N GLU A 337 -28.92 16.52 3.86
CA GLU A 337 -27.62 17.15 4.08
C GLU A 337 -26.55 16.07 4.18
N LEU A 338 -25.38 16.31 3.59
CA LEU A 338 -24.19 15.51 3.85
C LEU A 338 -23.14 16.39 4.50
N ALA A 339 -22.79 16.08 5.75
CA ALA A 339 -21.68 16.72 6.44
C ALA A 339 -20.64 15.68 6.83
N GLY A 340 -19.38 16.11 6.89
CA GLY A 340 -18.27 15.38 7.47
C GLY A 340 -17.48 16.27 8.43
N ALA A 341 -16.55 15.64 9.15
CA ALA A 341 -15.57 16.34 9.95
C ALA A 341 -14.17 15.77 9.65
N PRO A 342 -13.09 16.55 9.83
CA PRO A 342 -11.72 16.03 9.85
C PRO A 342 -11.60 14.99 10.97
N GLY A 343 -11.78 13.71 10.62
CA GLY A 343 -11.67 12.58 11.53
C GLY A 343 -10.27 12.00 11.54
N ILE A 344 -9.85 11.41 12.67
CA ILE A 344 -8.60 10.62 12.76
C ILE A 344 -8.66 9.37 11.85
N ARG A 345 -9.88 8.90 11.52
CA ARG A 345 -10.14 7.84 10.54
C ARG A 345 -10.88 8.46 9.35
N PRO A 346 -10.43 8.27 8.10
CA PRO A 346 -11.10 8.82 6.95
C PRO A 346 -12.51 8.21 6.82
N ALA A 347 -13.52 9.07 6.74
CA ALA A 347 -14.88 8.66 6.39
C ALA A 347 -14.91 8.16 4.94
N CYS A 348 -15.84 7.26 4.62
CA CYS A 348 -15.99 6.72 3.28
C CYS A 348 -17.47 6.52 2.91
N ILE A 349 -17.83 6.81 1.67
CA ILE A 349 -19.10 6.38 1.06
C ILE A 349 -18.75 5.43 -0.09
N THR A 350 -19.34 4.24 -0.09
CA THR A 350 -19.00 3.19 -1.05
C THR A 350 -20.22 2.40 -1.53
N THR A 351 -20.07 1.78 -2.69
CA THR A 351 -21.02 0.83 -3.27
C THR A 351 -20.28 -0.22 -4.10
N ASP A 352 -20.81 -1.44 -4.15
CA ASP A 352 -20.27 -2.55 -4.96
C ASP A 352 -21.01 -2.73 -6.30
N ALA A 353 -22.21 -2.16 -6.41
CA ALA A 353 -23.02 -2.07 -7.62
C ALA A 353 -23.51 -0.63 -7.85
N ALA A 354 -23.97 -0.31 -9.06
CA ALA A 354 -24.39 1.05 -9.42
C ALA A 354 -25.43 1.60 -8.44
N ALA A 355 -25.17 2.78 -7.87
CA ALA A 355 -26.05 3.44 -6.91
C ALA A 355 -26.01 4.96 -7.08
N VAL A 356 -27.13 5.62 -6.81
CA VAL A 356 -27.24 7.08 -6.81
C VAL A 356 -27.38 7.59 -5.38
N LEU A 357 -26.47 8.45 -4.94
CA LEU A 357 -26.61 9.23 -3.71
C LEU A 357 -26.99 10.66 -4.06
N THR A 358 -28.20 11.07 -3.72
CA THR A 358 -28.63 12.47 -3.88
C THR A 358 -28.44 13.22 -2.56
N VAL A 359 -27.71 14.34 -2.61
CA VAL A 359 -27.53 15.26 -1.50
C VAL A 359 -28.29 16.54 -1.81
N ALA A 360 -29.48 16.69 -1.22
CA ALA A 360 -30.43 17.77 -1.47
C ALA A 360 -30.31 18.90 -0.44
N GLN A 361 -29.09 19.40 -0.25
CA GLN A 361 -28.78 20.33 0.82
C GLN A 361 -28.94 21.79 0.42
N ASP A 362 -29.61 22.54 1.28
CA ASP A 362 -29.81 23.99 1.17
C ASP A 362 -28.82 24.80 2.04
N THR A 363 -28.06 24.10 2.88
CA THR A 363 -27.00 24.61 3.74
C THR A 363 -25.62 24.24 3.20
N ASP A 364 -24.62 25.05 3.56
CA ASP A 364 -23.23 24.79 3.21
C ASP A 364 -22.62 23.77 4.18
N THR A 365 -21.99 22.73 3.64
CA THR A 365 -21.31 21.69 4.41
C THR A 365 -19.99 21.27 3.76
N VAL A 366 -19.14 20.63 4.55
CA VAL A 366 -17.86 20.05 4.10
C VAL A 366 -17.93 18.55 4.28
N PHE A 367 -17.41 17.80 3.32
CA PHE A 367 -17.16 16.37 3.39
C PHE A 367 -15.72 16.06 2.95
N GLU A 368 -14.89 15.62 3.90
CA GLU A 368 -13.48 15.31 3.66
C GLU A 368 -13.22 13.80 3.48
N GLY A 369 -14.28 12.98 3.51
CA GLY A 369 -14.20 11.54 3.29
C GLY A 369 -14.00 11.18 1.82
N SER A 370 -13.62 9.93 1.58
CA SER A 370 -13.47 9.39 0.22
C SER A 370 -14.79 8.87 -0.35
N LEU A 371 -14.90 8.88 -1.67
CA LEU A 371 -15.99 8.26 -2.43
C LEU A 371 -15.43 7.07 -3.21
N ALA A 372 -16.19 5.98 -3.30
CA ALA A 372 -15.73 4.76 -3.96
C ALA A 372 -16.85 3.97 -4.65
N GLY A 373 -16.45 3.13 -5.60
CA GLY A 373 -17.36 2.27 -6.36
C GLY A 373 -18.08 2.99 -7.51
N PRO A 374 -18.96 2.29 -8.25
CA PRO A 374 -19.78 2.85 -9.32
C PRO A 374 -20.92 3.71 -8.76
N LEU A 375 -20.58 4.73 -7.98
CA LEU A 375 -21.50 5.69 -7.38
C LEU A 375 -21.71 6.88 -8.31
N THR A 376 -22.96 7.36 -8.39
CA THR A 376 -23.29 8.69 -8.89
C THR A 376 -23.67 9.59 -7.71
N LEU A 377 -22.91 10.66 -7.47
CA LEU A 377 -23.24 11.66 -6.45
C LEU A 377 -24.00 12.82 -7.10
N VAL A 378 -25.28 12.96 -6.76
CA VAL A 378 -26.12 14.08 -7.24
C VAL A 378 -26.16 15.17 -6.19
N LYS A 379 -25.62 16.35 -6.50
CA LYS A 379 -25.80 17.57 -5.72
C LYS A 379 -27.06 18.30 -6.18
N SER A 380 -27.98 18.53 -5.26
CA SER A 380 -29.19 19.34 -5.43
C SER A 380 -29.40 20.23 -4.20
N GLY A 381 -30.46 21.03 -4.18
CA GLY A 381 -30.64 22.08 -3.16
C GLY A 381 -29.71 23.28 -3.35
N THR A 382 -29.96 24.37 -2.63
CA THR A 382 -29.30 25.66 -2.88
C THR A 382 -27.91 25.82 -2.23
N GLY A 383 -27.55 24.93 -1.31
CA GLY A 383 -26.31 25.03 -0.53
C GLY A 383 -25.07 24.54 -1.28
N THR A 384 -23.91 24.65 -0.63
CA THR A 384 -22.60 24.21 -1.12
C THR A 384 -22.20 22.89 -0.47
N LEU A 385 -21.85 21.87 -1.27
CA LEU A 385 -21.16 20.67 -0.78
C LEU A 385 -19.67 20.78 -1.12
N ALA A 386 -18.84 21.02 -0.11
CA ALA A 386 -17.39 21.11 -0.28
C ALA A 386 -16.73 19.74 -0.08
N LEU A 387 -15.95 19.29 -1.07
CA LEU A 387 -15.16 18.06 -1.08
C LEU A 387 -13.68 18.40 -0.85
N GLY A 388 -13.08 17.78 0.17
CA GLY A 388 -11.71 18.10 0.62
C GLY A 388 -10.71 16.93 0.60
N CYS A 389 -11.10 15.74 0.13
CA CYS A 389 -10.24 14.55 0.18
C CYS A 389 -9.07 14.66 -0.82
N THR A 390 -7.83 14.84 -0.36
CA THR A 390 -6.64 15.03 -1.24
C THR A 390 -6.19 13.79 -2.01
N ALA A 391 -6.71 12.62 -1.68
CA ALA A 391 -6.35 11.33 -2.29
C ALA A 391 -7.60 10.54 -2.71
N ASN A 392 -8.56 11.22 -3.34
CA ASN A 392 -9.80 10.59 -3.78
C ASN A 392 -9.56 9.74 -5.04
N THR A 393 -9.74 8.43 -4.94
CA THR A 393 -9.63 7.50 -6.08
C THR A 393 -10.99 7.26 -6.77
N PHE A 394 -11.92 8.21 -6.61
CA PHE A 394 -13.26 8.09 -7.13
C PHE A 394 -13.27 8.15 -8.66
N GLY A 395 -13.79 7.10 -9.30
CA GLY A 395 -13.98 7.02 -10.75
C GLY A 395 -15.45 7.01 -11.18
N GLY A 396 -16.38 7.32 -10.27
CA GLY A 396 -17.81 7.46 -10.56
C GLY A 396 -18.15 8.84 -11.11
N ASP A 397 -19.43 9.19 -11.07
CA ASP A 397 -19.94 10.44 -11.67
C ASP A 397 -20.50 11.40 -10.62
N TYR A 398 -20.30 12.69 -10.83
CA TYR A 398 -20.98 13.78 -10.13
C TYR A 398 -22.03 14.40 -11.05
N ALA A 399 -23.21 14.71 -10.51
CA ALA A 399 -24.21 15.52 -11.21
C ALA A 399 -24.64 16.69 -10.33
N VAL A 400 -24.43 17.92 -10.79
CA VAL A 400 -24.77 19.14 -10.05
C VAL A 400 -26.00 19.77 -10.68
N SER A 401 -27.16 19.45 -10.12
CA SER A 401 -28.46 19.90 -10.62
C SER A 401 -28.90 21.26 -10.04
N ASN A 402 -28.42 21.63 -8.85
CA ASN A 402 -28.63 22.92 -8.23
C ASN A 402 -27.55 23.20 -7.15
N GLY A 403 -27.39 24.47 -6.78
CA GLY A 403 -26.41 24.91 -5.77
C GLY A 403 -24.97 24.77 -6.26
N ILE A 404 -24.05 24.53 -5.32
CA ILE A 404 -22.61 24.48 -5.59
C ILE A 404 -22.02 23.14 -5.12
N LEU A 405 -21.22 22.49 -5.98
CA LEU A 405 -20.22 21.51 -5.58
C LEU A 405 -18.87 22.24 -5.50
N ALA A 406 -18.13 22.14 -4.40
CA ALA A 406 -16.85 22.83 -4.25
C ALA A 406 -15.69 21.84 -4.10
N ALA A 407 -14.67 21.94 -4.93
CA ALA A 407 -13.40 21.23 -4.74
C ALA A 407 -12.44 22.13 -3.95
N THR A 408 -12.18 21.79 -2.69
CA THR A 408 -11.37 22.65 -1.79
C THR A 408 -9.92 22.18 -1.67
N ALA A 409 -9.57 21.05 -2.28
CA ALA A 409 -8.22 20.49 -2.32
C ALA A 409 -7.94 19.87 -3.69
N SER A 410 -6.67 19.81 -4.10
CA SER A 410 -6.27 19.13 -5.34
C SER A 410 -6.59 17.64 -5.24
N GLY A 411 -7.20 17.06 -6.28
CA GLY A 411 -7.58 15.65 -6.32
C GLY A 411 -8.88 15.32 -5.57
N ALA A 412 -9.63 16.32 -5.10
CA ALA A 412 -10.89 16.10 -4.37
C ALA A 412 -11.98 15.47 -5.22
N LEU A 413 -12.02 15.76 -6.52
CA LEU A 413 -13.00 15.17 -7.44
C LEU A 413 -12.60 13.76 -7.89
N GLY A 414 -11.31 13.45 -7.94
CA GLY A 414 -10.78 12.18 -8.46
C GLY A 414 -10.62 12.21 -9.99
N VAL A 415 -9.42 11.88 -10.45
CA VAL A 415 -8.98 12.10 -11.84
C VAL A 415 -9.74 11.30 -12.91
N ASP A 416 -10.37 10.19 -12.51
CA ASP A 416 -11.11 9.30 -13.41
C ASP A 416 -12.62 9.58 -13.45
N SER A 417 -13.08 10.54 -12.64
CA SER A 417 -14.50 10.84 -12.47
C SER A 417 -15.13 11.56 -13.67
N GLY A 418 -16.46 11.45 -13.80
CA GLY A 418 -17.28 12.31 -14.64
C GLY A 418 -17.96 13.42 -13.84
N LEU A 419 -18.16 14.60 -14.43
CA LEU A 419 -18.92 15.70 -13.83
C LEU A 419 -19.93 16.26 -14.82
N ASP A 420 -21.20 16.26 -14.46
CA ASP A 420 -22.27 16.94 -15.20
C ASP A 420 -22.76 18.17 -14.43
N LEU A 421 -22.63 19.34 -15.05
CA LEU A 421 -23.15 20.61 -14.54
C LEU A 421 -24.52 20.88 -15.18
N ALA A 422 -25.54 20.22 -14.63
CA ALA A 422 -26.92 20.19 -15.12
C ALA A 422 -27.84 21.19 -14.39
N GLY A 423 -27.35 22.41 -14.14
CA GLY A 423 -28.10 23.50 -13.52
C GLY A 423 -27.45 24.11 -12.27
N GLY A 424 -26.48 23.43 -11.64
CA GLY A 424 -25.65 23.99 -10.57
C GLY A 424 -24.25 24.38 -11.03
N LYS A 425 -23.39 24.79 -10.08
CA LYS A 425 -22.02 25.24 -10.35
C LYS A 425 -20.95 24.38 -9.69
N LEU A 426 -19.77 24.36 -10.29
CA LEU A 426 -18.54 23.95 -9.62
C LEU A 426 -17.80 25.18 -9.06
N HIS A 427 -17.40 25.12 -7.79
CA HIS A 427 -16.45 26.06 -7.21
C HIS A 427 -15.07 25.40 -7.09
N LEU A 428 -14.02 26.05 -7.59
CA LEU A 428 -12.66 25.56 -7.54
C LEU A 428 -11.84 26.40 -6.55
N GLY A 429 -11.70 25.91 -5.32
CA GLY A 429 -10.79 26.45 -4.31
C GLY A 429 -9.35 25.95 -4.46
N ALA A 430 -9.17 24.82 -5.17
CA ALA A 430 -7.92 24.27 -5.63
C ALA A 430 -8.06 23.83 -7.10
N SER A 431 -6.96 23.76 -7.85
CA SER A 431 -7.01 23.15 -9.19
C SER A 431 -7.24 21.66 -9.05
N ASP A 432 -8.06 21.09 -9.92
CA ASP A 432 -8.42 19.67 -9.88
C ASP A 432 -8.50 19.09 -11.30
N SER A 433 -8.57 17.77 -11.41
CA SER A 433 -8.64 17.06 -12.68
C SER A 433 -9.74 16.02 -12.65
N ILE A 434 -10.43 15.87 -13.77
CA ILE A 434 -11.46 14.85 -14.00
C ILE A 434 -11.30 14.28 -15.40
N ARG A 435 -11.96 13.14 -15.65
CA ARG A 435 -11.91 12.49 -16.96
C ARG A 435 -12.81 13.19 -17.96
N ARG A 436 -14.08 13.38 -17.60
CA ARG A 436 -15.11 13.93 -18.51
C ARG A 436 -15.94 15.01 -17.84
N LEU A 437 -16.16 16.11 -18.56
CA LEU A 437 -17.06 17.18 -18.17
C LEU A 437 -18.29 17.18 -19.10
N PHE A 438 -19.47 17.39 -18.54
CA PHE A 438 -20.72 17.55 -19.26
C PHE A 438 -21.40 18.86 -18.86
N TYR A 439 -22.01 19.52 -19.83
CA TYR A 439 -22.94 20.62 -19.62
C TYR A 439 -24.32 20.16 -20.04
N ASP A 440 -25.22 20.02 -19.08
CA ASP A 440 -26.58 19.58 -19.33
C ASP A 440 -26.63 18.27 -20.15
N GLY A 441 -25.75 17.32 -19.81
CA GLY A 441 -25.60 16.03 -20.49
C GLY A 441 -24.76 16.04 -21.78
N VAL A 442 -24.28 17.19 -22.25
CA VAL A 442 -23.41 17.30 -23.45
C VAL A 442 -21.94 17.29 -23.03
N GLN A 443 -21.18 16.28 -23.45
CA GLN A 443 -19.75 16.17 -23.15
C GLN A 443 -18.96 17.32 -23.76
N GLN A 444 -18.08 17.91 -22.97
CA GLN A 444 -17.17 18.96 -23.37
C GLN A 444 -15.80 18.38 -23.79
N PRO A 445 -15.07 19.03 -24.71
CA PRO A 445 -13.75 18.57 -25.13
C PRO A 445 -12.72 18.61 -23.99
N ARG A 446 -11.60 17.91 -24.15
CA ARG A 446 -10.46 18.07 -23.24
C ARG A 446 -10.01 19.54 -23.16
N GLY A 447 -9.43 19.94 -22.05
CA GLY A 447 -8.92 21.30 -21.85
C GLY A 447 -9.04 21.77 -20.41
N THR A 448 -8.69 23.03 -20.15
CA THR A 448 -8.87 23.64 -18.83
C THR A 448 -10.13 24.50 -18.79
N TYR A 449 -10.94 24.30 -17.75
CA TYR A 449 -12.23 24.94 -17.53
C TYR A 449 -12.24 25.73 -16.22
N GLY A 450 -12.93 26.85 -16.17
CA GLY A 450 -12.99 27.67 -14.96
C GLY A 450 -13.79 28.95 -15.13
N SER A 451 -13.71 29.82 -14.14
CA SER A 451 -14.36 31.13 -14.17
C SER A 451 -13.54 32.14 -15.01
N THR A 452 -14.09 33.32 -15.27
CA THR A 452 -13.35 34.42 -15.91
C THR A 452 -12.16 34.90 -15.08
N ALA A 453 -12.20 34.68 -13.77
CA ALA A 453 -11.14 35.01 -12.81
C ALA A 453 -10.00 33.99 -12.74
N SER A 454 -10.09 32.86 -13.47
CA SER A 454 -9.01 31.86 -13.56
C SER A 454 -8.21 31.99 -14.86
N ASP A 455 -7.13 31.21 -14.95
CA ASP A 455 -6.31 31.06 -16.17
C ASP A 455 -6.82 29.95 -17.10
N ALA A 456 -8.07 29.52 -16.95
CA ALA A 456 -8.67 28.49 -17.79
C ALA A 456 -8.81 28.93 -19.26
N GLN A 457 -8.73 27.96 -20.17
CA GLN A 457 -9.00 28.17 -21.60
C GLN A 457 -10.47 28.40 -21.87
N HIS A 458 -11.33 27.58 -21.26
CA HIS A 458 -12.78 27.64 -21.37
C HIS A 458 -13.34 28.32 -20.12
N LYS A 459 -13.67 29.61 -20.25
CA LYS A 459 -14.17 30.45 -19.17
C LYS A 459 -15.70 30.51 -19.20
N ASP A 460 -16.36 30.10 -18.11
CA ASP A 460 -17.83 30.12 -17.99
C ASP A 460 -18.27 30.40 -16.53
N ASP A 461 -18.57 31.65 -16.21
CA ASP A 461 -19.05 32.07 -14.88
C ASP A 461 -20.45 31.55 -14.54
N THR A 462 -21.22 31.05 -15.53
CA THR A 462 -22.53 30.46 -15.27
C THR A 462 -22.39 29.08 -14.64
N ARG A 463 -21.27 28.39 -14.87
CA ARG A 463 -21.00 27.02 -14.40
C ARG A 463 -19.85 26.93 -13.42
N PHE A 464 -18.92 27.89 -13.43
CA PHE A 464 -17.72 27.88 -12.59
C PHE A 464 -17.61 29.12 -11.70
N THR A 465 -16.98 28.96 -10.55
CA THR A 465 -16.55 30.04 -9.66
C THR A 465 -15.19 29.71 -9.04
N GLY A 466 -14.49 30.70 -8.49
CA GLY A 466 -13.13 30.54 -7.94
C GLY A 466 -12.04 30.90 -8.95
N THR A 467 -10.79 30.95 -8.52
CA THR A 467 -9.63 31.39 -9.33
C THR A 467 -8.83 30.24 -9.93
N GLN A 468 -9.17 29.00 -9.59
CA GLN A 468 -8.44 27.80 -10.01
C GLN A 468 -9.05 27.17 -11.27
N VAL A 469 -8.40 26.13 -11.79
CA VAL A 469 -8.77 25.47 -13.06
C VAL A 469 -9.14 24.00 -12.85
N LEU A 470 -10.14 23.54 -13.59
CA LEU A 470 -10.50 22.14 -13.76
C LEU A 470 -9.86 21.62 -15.04
N SER A 471 -9.01 20.59 -14.95
CA SER A 471 -8.44 19.92 -16.12
C SER A 471 -9.33 18.75 -16.55
N VAL A 472 -9.78 18.76 -17.80
CA VAL A 472 -10.57 17.68 -18.40
C VAL A 472 -9.66 16.91 -19.37
N THR A 473 -9.54 15.60 -19.17
CA THR A 473 -8.53 14.78 -19.85
C THR A 473 -9.04 13.99 -21.06
N GLU A 474 -10.36 13.88 -21.23
CA GLU A 474 -10.99 13.10 -22.30
C GLU A 474 -12.00 13.94 -23.11
N SER A 475 -11.75 14.08 -24.41
CA SER A 475 -12.70 14.67 -25.36
C SER A 475 -13.84 13.70 -25.72
N PRO A 476 -14.98 14.20 -26.23
CA PRO A 476 -16.00 13.34 -26.82
C PRO A 476 -15.43 12.58 -28.04
N PRO A 477 -15.84 11.33 -28.28
CA PRO A 477 -15.43 10.59 -29.47
C PRO A 477 -15.81 11.33 -30.76
N VAL A 478 -14.87 11.46 -31.69
CA VAL A 478 -15.10 12.07 -33.00
C VAL A 478 -15.36 10.98 -34.04
N ALA A 479 -16.53 11.01 -34.68
CA ALA A 479 -16.79 10.18 -35.86
C ALA A 479 -16.01 10.71 -37.06
N PHE A 480 -15.46 9.81 -37.88
CA PHE A 480 -14.66 10.19 -39.04
C PHE A 480 -15.10 9.51 -40.33
N THR A 481 -14.75 10.13 -41.46
CA THR A 481 -14.86 9.55 -42.81
C THR A 481 -13.48 9.48 -43.44
N SER A 482 -13.18 8.38 -44.12
CA SER A 482 -11.90 8.20 -44.82
C SER A 482 -11.93 8.87 -46.20
N TYR A 483 -10.87 9.59 -46.52
CA TYR A 483 -10.61 10.18 -47.83
C TYR A 483 -9.28 9.61 -48.34
N VAL A 484 -9.27 9.07 -49.56
CA VAL A 484 -8.11 8.36 -50.11
C VAL A 484 -7.41 9.25 -51.12
N TRP A 485 -6.10 9.44 -50.95
CA TRP A 485 -5.25 10.22 -51.84
C TRP A 485 -4.84 9.41 -53.08
N ASP A 486 -5.23 9.88 -54.26
CA ASP A 486 -4.91 9.27 -55.55
C ASP A 486 -3.97 10.12 -56.43
N ALA A 487 -3.57 11.30 -55.95
CA ALA A 487 -2.64 12.23 -56.61
C ALA A 487 -3.12 12.78 -57.98
N GLY A 488 -4.34 12.47 -58.41
CA GLY A 488 -4.91 12.92 -59.67
C GLY A 488 -4.06 12.61 -60.91
N ALA A 489 -4.28 13.39 -61.98
CA ALA A 489 -3.64 13.20 -63.28
C ALA A 489 -2.35 14.05 -63.51
N GLY A 490 -1.74 14.64 -62.48
CA GLY A 490 -0.81 15.77 -62.68
C GLY A 490 0.39 15.89 -61.72
N THR A 491 1.01 17.08 -61.73
CA THR A 491 2.18 17.48 -60.89
C THR A 491 1.79 18.26 -59.63
N ASP A 492 0.50 18.51 -59.41
CA ASP A 492 0.01 19.23 -58.23
C ASP A 492 -0.02 18.30 -57.03
N THR A 493 0.70 18.65 -55.97
CA THR A 493 0.77 17.88 -54.73
C THR A 493 -0.02 18.51 -53.60
N ALA A 494 -0.73 19.62 -53.81
CA ALA A 494 -1.41 20.32 -52.71
C ALA A 494 -2.52 19.46 -52.08
N LEU A 495 -2.52 19.36 -50.74
CA LEU A 495 -3.53 18.62 -49.97
C LEU A 495 -4.94 19.21 -50.20
N ALA A 496 -5.01 20.52 -50.41
CA ALA A 496 -6.24 21.28 -50.62
C ALA A 496 -6.82 21.19 -52.05
N THR A 497 -6.22 20.42 -52.95
CA THR A 497 -6.73 20.22 -54.32
C THR A 497 -7.64 19.00 -54.36
N ALA A 498 -8.92 19.21 -54.72
CA ALA A 498 -9.94 18.16 -54.76
C ALA A 498 -9.57 17.01 -55.72
N ALA A 499 -8.95 17.32 -56.86
CA ALA A 499 -8.53 16.35 -57.88
C ALA A 499 -7.42 15.38 -57.45
N ASN A 500 -6.86 15.55 -56.25
CA ASN A 500 -5.85 14.64 -55.68
C ASN A 500 -6.45 13.59 -54.74
N TRP A 501 -7.78 13.59 -54.61
CA TRP A 501 -8.54 12.67 -53.78
C TRP A 501 -9.48 11.86 -54.67
N VAL A 502 -9.70 10.60 -54.29
CA VAL A 502 -10.64 9.70 -54.98
C VAL A 502 -12.01 10.38 -55.10
N ASP A 503 -12.63 10.22 -56.28
CA ASP A 503 -13.89 10.85 -56.69
C ASP A 503 -13.86 12.39 -56.75
N ASP A 504 -12.66 12.99 -56.82
CA ASP A 504 -12.43 14.43 -56.78
C ASP A 504 -13.07 15.10 -55.55
N MET A 505 -13.14 14.38 -54.42
CA MET A 505 -13.83 14.82 -53.20
C MET A 505 -12.85 15.36 -52.16
N LEU A 506 -12.87 16.68 -51.97
CA LEU A 506 -12.00 17.33 -50.99
C LEU A 506 -12.42 16.98 -49.54
N PRO A 507 -11.47 16.57 -48.67
CA PRO A 507 -11.76 16.41 -47.25
C PRO A 507 -12.18 17.73 -46.60
N PRO A 508 -13.10 17.72 -45.61
CA PRO A 508 -13.60 18.92 -44.95
C PRO A 508 -12.56 19.66 -44.10
N PHE A 509 -11.45 19.01 -43.74
CA PHE A 509 -10.33 19.58 -42.96
C PHE A 509 -10.71 20.24 -41.62
N ASP A 510 -11.83 19.80 -41.02
CA ASP A 510 -12.40 20.27 -39.76
C ASP A 510 -12.12 19.31 -38.59
N GLY A 511 -11.21 18.34 -38.78
CA GLY A 511 -10.92 17.30 -37.80
C GLY A 511 -11.78 16.03 -37.91
N THR A 512 -12.70 15.94 -38.88
CA THR A 512 -13.54 14.74 -39.10
C THR A 512 -13.05 13.83 -40.24
N ALA A 513 -12.01 14.25 -40.96
CA ALA A 513 -11.46 13.49 -42.08
C ALA A 513 -10.25 12.64 -41.67
N LEU A 514 -10.28 11.34 -41.99
CA LEU A 514 -9.08 10.49 -42.00
C LEU A 514 -8.46 10.55 -43.40
N ALA A 515 -7.26 11.13 -43.51
CA ALA A 515 -6.51 11.13 -44.77
C ALA A 515 -5.75 9.82 -44.95
N VAL A 516 -6.03 9.09 -46.02
CA VAL A 516 -5.40 7.80 -46.35
C VAL A 516 -4.53 7.94 -47.59
N PHE A 517 -3.21 7.89 -47.43
CA PHE A 517 -2.24 7.92 -48.52
C PHE A 517 -2.02 6.50 -49.07
N GLY A 518 -2.93 6.05 -49.94
CA GLY A 518 -3.08 4.63 -50.30
C GLY A 518 -2.88 4.27 -51.78
N THR A 519 -3.21 5.15 -52.73
CA THR A 519 -3.34 4.76 -54.14
C THR A 519 -2.17 5.15 -55.03
N ASP A 520 -1.82 6.43 -55.15
CA ASP A 520 -0.81 6.89 -56.12
C ASP A 520 0.00 8.11 -55.66
N GLY A 521 0.92 8.58 -56.52
CA GLY A 521 1.76 9.77 -56.29
C GLY A 521 3.04 9.51 -55.49
N THR A 522 3.79 10.57 -55.16
CA THR A 522 5.01 10.47 -54.34
C THR A 522 5.03 11.46 -53.19
N ALA A 523 4.19 12.50 -53.23
CA ALA A 523 4.09 13.48 -52.17
C ALA A 523 2.71 14.14 -52.09
N ALA A 524 2.38 14.65 -50.91
CA ALA A 524 1.33 15.63 -50.66
C ALA A 524 1.94 16.85 -49.96
N THR A 525 1.37 18.04 -50.19
CA THR A 525 1.90 19.32 -49.68
C THR A 525 0.85 20.07 -48.88
N VAL A 526 1.17 20.37 -47.62
CA VAL A 526 0.37 21.16 -46.69
C VAL A 526 0.73 22.64 -46.83
N THR A 527 -0.04 23.36 -47.64
CA THR A 527 0.17 24.79 -47.93
C THR A 527 -0.58 25.72 -46.98
N THR A 528 -1.62 25.22 -46.31
CA THR A 528 -2.44 25.95 -45.34
C THR A 528 -2.65 25.12 -44.08
N ALA A 529 -2.84 25.77 -42.95
CA ALA A 529 -3.10 25.06 -41.69
C ALA A 529 -4.38 24.23 -41.83
N THR A 530 -4.30 22.96 -41.44
CA THR A 530 -5.33 21.94 -41.76
C THR A 530 -5.57 21.05 -40.54
N SER A 531 -6.82 20.68 -40.26
CA SER A 531 -7.16 19.76 -39.18
C SER A 531 -7.73 18.45 -39.71
N LEU A 532 -7.20 17.32 -39.26
CA LEU A 532 -7.66 15.98 -39.64
C LEU A 532 -8.01 15.17 -38.40
N TYR A 533 -8.90 14.19 -38.55
CA TYR A 533 -9.10 13.15 -37.54
C TYR A 533 -7.77 12.39 -37.33
N GLY A 534 -7.11 12.04 -38.44
CA GLY A 534 -5.81 11.40 -38.44
C GLY A 534 -5.24 11.25 -39.86
N VAL A 535 -4.08 10.63 -39.95
CA VAL A 535 -3.39 10.29 -41.20
C VAL A 535 -3.05 8.81 -41.20
N SER A 536 -3.28 8.09 -42.31
CA SER A 536 -2.75 6.74 -42.51
C SER A 536 -1.96 6.61 -43.82
N PHE A 537 -0.86 5.85 -43.76
CA PHE A 537 -0.06 5.45 -44.93
C PHE A 537 -0.29 3.97 -45.23
N ASP A 538 -1.05 3.69 -46.28
CA ASP A 538 -1.49 2.31 -46.60
C ASP A 538 -0.90 1.79 -47.93
N ARG A 539 -0.11 2.62 -48.61
CA ARG A 539 0.41 2.32 -49.95
C ARG A 539 1.70 1.52 -49.95
N ASP A 540 1.93 0.69 -50.96
CA ASP A 540 3.17 -0.09 -51.06
C ASP A 540 4.32 0.66 -51.78
N ALA A 541 4.55 1.94 -51.44
CA ALA A 541 5.64 2.76 -51.99
C ALA A 541 5.97 3.94 -51.06
N ASN A 542 7.22 4.44 -51.09
CA ASN A 542 7.62 5.60 -50.29
C ASN A 542 6.78 6.84 -50.62
N PHE A 543 6.52 7.70 -49.64
CA PHE A 543 5.69 8.89 -49.81
C PHE A 543 6.06 10.00 -48.83
N ASN A 544 5.88 11.24 -49.26
CA ASN A 544 6.20 12.41 -48.49
C ASN A 544 4.95 13.26 -48.19
N VAL A 545 4.84 13.76 -46.96
CA VAL A 545 3.89 14.84 -46.61
C VAL A 545 4.71 16.05 -46.22
N ASP A 546 4.84 16.99 -47.15
CA ASP A 546 5.71 18.15 -47.03
C ASP A 546 4.90 19.43 -46.78
N GLY A 547 5.52 20.48 -46.24
CA GLY A 547 4.83 21.77 -46.09
C GLY A 547 5.40 22.65 -44.99
N THR A 548 5.06 23.93 -45.01
CA THR A 548 5.42 24.90 -43.96
C THR A 548 4.25 25.21 -43.02
N ALA A 549 3.02 24.93 -43.44
CA ALA A 549 1.84 25.10 -42.61
C ALA A 549 1.62 23.87 -41.71
N ALA A 550 1.00 24.08 -40.54
CA ALA A 550 0.78 23.03 -39.55
C ALA A 550 -0.35 22.08 -39.93
N LEU A 551 -0.15 20.79 -39.68
CA LEU A 551 -1.18 19.75 -39.76
C LEU A 551 -1.58 19.34 -38.34
N THR A 552 -2.82 19.64 -37.95
CA THR A 552 -3.38 19.23 -36.66
C THR A 552 -3.96 17.83 -36.77
N LEU A 553 -3.51 16.91 -35.92
CA LEU A 553 -4.03 15.55 -35.84
C LEU A 553 -4.98 15.45 -34.64
N GLY A 554 -6.16 14.86 -34.84
CA GLY A 554 -7.13 14.56 -33.80
C GLY A 554 -6.95 13.17 -33.18
N GLN A 555 -8.06 12.56 -32.75
CA GLN A 555 -8.08 11.26 -32.06
C GLN A 555 -7.60 10.07 -32.90
N GLY A 556 -7.61 10.19 -34.24
CA GLY A 556 -7.12 9.18 -35.16
C GLY A 556 -5.60 9.08 -35.24
N GLY A 557 -4.89 10.14 -34.86
CA GLY A 557 -3.43 10.14 -34.81
C GLY A 557 -2.77 9.83 -36.16
N LEU A 558 -1.72 9.01 -36.12
CA LEU A 558 -0.89 8.65 -37.26
C LEU A 558 -0.79 7.12 -37.38
N ALA A 559 -1.05 6.57 -38.56
CA ALA A 559 -0.93 5.14 -38.81
C ALA A 559 -0.12 4.85 -40.08
N ALA A 560 0.48 3.67 -40.13
CA ALA A 560 1.03 3.10 -41.34
C ALA A 560 0.81 1.59 -41.37
N ALA A 561 0.36 1.05 -42.50
CA ALA A 561 0.06 -0.37 -42.65
C ALA A 561 1.32 -1.26 -42.57
N ASP A 562 1.11 -2.55 -42.32
CA ASP A 562 2.18 -3.55 -42.42
C ASP A 562 2.55 -3.77 -43.90
N HIS A 563 3.85 -3.89 -44.19
CA HIS A 563 4.35 -4.22 -45.52
C HIS A 563 5.29 -5.42 -45.50
N THR A 564 5.45 -6.07 -46.65
CA THR A 564 6.44 -7.14 -46.84
C THR A 564 7.81 -6.58 -47.24
N ALA A 565 7.84 -5.48 -47.98
CA ALA A 565 9.04 -4.72 -48.32
C ALA A 565 9.18 -3.49 -47.41
N TRP A 566 10.41 -3.01 -47.23
CA TRP A 566 10.67 -1.80 -46.46
C TRP A 566 10.04 -0.57 -47.12
N ARG A 567 9.26 0.18 -46.36
CA ARG A 567 8.68 1.47 -46.78
C ARG A 567 9.14 2.61 -45.88
N HIS A 568 9.42 3.74 -46.50
CA HIS A 568 9.81 4.96 -45.82
C HIS A 568 8.83 6.08 -46.15
N TYR A 569 8.12 6.55 -45.14
CA TYR A 569 7.27 7.73 -45.21
C TYR A 569 7.93 8.90 -44.50
N THR A 570 7.97 10.07 -45.14
CA THR A 570 8.57 11.27 -44.55
C THR A 570 7.49 12.32 -44.35
N VAL A 571 7.45 12.94 -43.17
CA VAL A 571 6.59 14.09 -42.87
C VAL A 571 7.47 15.25 -42.45
N THR A 572 7.51 16.30 -43.25
CA THR A 572 8.30 17.51 -42.96
C THR A 572 7.44 18.69 -42.50
N THR A 573 6.12 18.63 -42.74
CA THR A 573 5.16 19.60 -42.19
C THR A 573 5.16 19.58 -40.65
N PRO A 574 5.07 20.74 -39.97
CA PRO A 574 4.85 20.79 -38.54
C PRO A 574 3.55 20.08 -38.14
N LEU A 575 3.58 19.31 -37.05
CA LEU A 575 2.40 18.63 -36.51
C LEU A 575 1.93 19.29 -35.21
N THR A 576 0.62 19.37 -35.05
CA THR A 576 -0.01 19.79 -33.78
C THR A 576 -0.88 18.65 -33.24
N LEU A 577 -0.65 18.25 -31.99
CA LEU A 577 -1.46 17.25 -31.30
C LEU A 577 -2.74 17.92 -30.77
N GLY A 578 -3.86 17.68 -31.46
CA GLY A 578 -5.17 18.22 -31.11
C GLY A 578 -5.91 17.42 -30.03
N ASP A 579 -5.54 16.15 -29.83
CA ASP A 579 -6.07 15.26 -28.80
C ASP A 579 -5.04 14.20 -28.44
N SER A 580 -5.33 13.34 -27.45
CA SER A 580 -4.54 12.14 -27.18
C SER A 580 -4.54 11.22 -28.40
N GLN A 581 -3.37 10.66 -28.75
CA GLN A 581 -3.18 9.92 -29.99
C GLN A 581 -2.49 8.58 -29.74
N SER A 582 -2.89 7.59 -30.53
CA SER A 582 -2.12 6.36 -30.71
C SER A 582 -1.53 6.34 -32.12
N TRP A 583 -0.22 6.22 -32.21
CA TRP A 583 0.51 6.16 -33.46
C TRP A 583 0.91 4.73 -33.78
N ASN A 584 0.17 4.09 -34.67
CA ASN A 584 0.36 2.68 -35.01
C ASN A 584 1.21 2.54 -36.27
N ILE A 585 2.50 2.25 -36.11
CA ILE A 585 3.42 2.07 -37.24
C ILE A 585 3.62 0.59 -37.52
N GLY A 586 3.15 0.12 -38.68
CA GLY A 586 3.21 -1.26 -39.12
C GLY A 586 4.63 -1.80 -39.31
N ALA A 587 4.74 -3.12 -39.36
CA ALA A 587 5.98 -3.84 -39.61
C ALA A 587 6.59 -3.48 -40.98
N ASN A 588 7.93 -3.46 -41.03
CA ASN A 588 8.72 -3.05 -42.20
C ASN A 588 8.45 -1.61 -42.68
N VAL A 589 7.96 -0.74 -41.80
CA VAL A 589 7.78 0.69 -42.07
C VAL A 589 8.69 1.54 -41.19
N ILE A 590 9.24 2.59 -41.80
CA ILE A 590 9.81 3.74 -41.12
C ILE A 590 8.93 4.96 -41.43
N VAL A 591 8.40 5.61 -40.40
CA VAL A 591 7.84 6.97 -40.53
C VAL A 591 8.81 7.96 -39.93
N GLN A 592 9.39 8.84 -40.75
CA GLN A 592 10.31 9.88 -40.32
C GLN A 592 9.59 11.23 -40.24
N LEU A 593 9.54 11.81 -39.04
CA LEU A 593 8.98 13.12 -38.76
C LEU A 593 10.12 14.12 -38.53
N SER A 594 10.25 15.08 -39.44
CA SER A 594 11.31 16.11 -39.37
C SER A 594 10.78 17.52 -39.09
N GLY A 595 9.47 17.74 -39.28
CA GLY A 595 8.81 18.95 -38.80
C GLY A 595 8.67 18.97 -37.27
N THR A 596 8.52 20.16 -36.69
CA THR A 596 8.26 20.32 -35.25
C THR A 596 6.90 19.75 -34.88
N ILE A 597 6.86 18.95 -33.82
CA ILE A 597 5.64 18.47 -33.15
C ILE A 597 5.36 19.37 -31.94
N SER A 598 4.12 19.82 -31.81
CA SER A 598 3.63 20.71 -30.74
C SER A 598 2.29 20.21 -30.21
N ASP A 599 1.89 20.66 -29.02
CA ASP A 599 0.54 20.42 -28.49
C ASP A 599 -0.36 21.62 -28.72
N THR A 600 -1.66 21.37 -28.76
CA THR A 600 -2.63 22.43 -28.48
C THR A 600 -2.42 22.95 -27.04
N PRO A 601 -2.57 24.26 -26.78
CA PRO A 601 -2.49 24.78 -25.41
C PRO A 601 -3.45 24.02 -24.49
N GLY A 602 -3.19 24.02 -23.18
CA GLY A 602 -4.10 23.44 -22.18
C GLY A 602 -3.56 22.18 -21.52
N VAL A 603 -4.41 21.17 -21.39
CA VAL A 603 -4.06 19.86 -20.83
C VAL A 603 -3.30 19.07 -21.90
N PRO A 604 -1.99 18.77 -21.69
CA PRO A 604 -1.22 18.05 -22.69
C PRO A 604 -1.89 16.72 -23.08
N PRO A 605 -2.00 16.41 -24.39
CA PRO A 605 -2.46 15.10 -24.84
C PRO A 605 -1.52 13.98 -24.39
N ILE A 606 -2.00 12.73 -24.49
CA ILE A 606 -1.14 11.56 -24.33
C ILE A 606 -0.73 11.09 -25.72
N LEU A 607 0.56 10.85 -25.92
CA LEU A 607 1.08 10.32 -27.18
C LEU A 607 1.58 8.89 -26.97
N THR A 608 1.03 7.92 -27.71
CA THR A 608 1.42 6.51 -27.58
C THR A 608 1.89 5.95 -28.91
N LYS A 609 3.15 5.48 -28.98
CA LYS A 609 3.66 4.71 -30.12
C LYS A 609 3.31 3.22 -29.97
N THR A 610 2.55 2.71 -30.92
CA THR A 610 2.18 1.30 -31.07
C THR A 610 2.66 0.75 -32.43
N GLY A 611 2.35 -0.52 -32.74
CA GLY A 611 2.81 -1.16 -33.97
C GLY A 611 4.29 -1.55 -33.97
N ALA A 612 4.67 -2.52 -34.80
CA ALA A 612 6.00 -3.13 -34.77
C ALA A 612 7.10 -2.32 -35.47
N GLY A 613 6.74 -1.36 -36.33
CA GLY A 613 7.67 -0.56 -37.12
C GLY A 613 8.39 0.54 -36.34
N THR A 614 9.19 1.31 -37.07
CA THR A 614 9.99 2.40 -36.53
C THR A 614 9.34 3.75 -36.77
N LEU A 615 9.14 4.52 -35.71
CA LEU A 615 8.91 5.96 -35.78
C LEU A 615 10.24 6.67 -35.58
N GLN A 616 10.58 7.65 -36.40
CA GLN A 616 11.79 8.47 -36.24
C GLN A 616 11.42 9.93 -36.03
N LEU A 617 11.88 10.54 -34.95
CA LEU A 617 11.70 11.95 -34.64
C LEU A 617 13.04 12.68 -34.81
N SER A 618 13.08 13.58 -35.78
CA SER A 618 14.29 14.33 -36.15
C SER A 618 14.17 15.84 -35.93
N GLY A 619 12.94 16.36 -35.80
CA GLY A 619 12.68 17.76 -35.48
C GLY A 619 12.99 18.12 -34.02
N ALA A 620 13.21 19.40 -33.76
CA ALA A 620 13.17 19.95 -32.41
C ALA A 620 11.70 20.14 -32.02
N ASN A 621 11.21 19.33 -31.09
CA ASN A 621 9.81 19.24 -30.72
C ASN A 621 9.53 20.01 -29.43
N THR A 622 8.29 20.47 -29.27
CA THR A 622 7.88 21.37 -28.17
C THR A 622 6.66 20.88 -27.40
N PHE A 623 6.14 19.69 -27.71
CA PHE A 623 5.03 19.09 -26.97
C PHE A 623 5.42 18.83 -25.50
N ALA A 624 4.49 19.06 -24.59
CA ALA A 624 4.55 18.69 -23.17
C ALA A 624 3.86 17.35 -22.89
N SER A 625 3.20 16.77 -23.89
CA SER A 625 2.56 15.47 -23.86
C SER A 625 3.49 14.37 -23.32
N PRO A 626 3.07 13.58 -22.32
CA PRO A 626 3.75 12.33 -22.00
C PRO A 626 3.75 11.38 -23.21
N LEU A 627 4.91 10.80 -23.51
CA LEU A 627 5.11 9.89 -24.63
C LEU A 627 5.34 8.45 -24.14
N SER A 628 4.52 7.50 -24.55
CA SER A 628 4.68 6.08 -24.22
C SER A 628 5.05 5.28 -25.47
N ILE A 629 6.14 4.51 -25.43
CA ILE A 629 6.57 3.60 -26.49
C ILE A 629 6.19 2.19 -26.07
N GLU A 630 5.07 1.70 -26.60
CA GLU A 630 4.51 0.40 -26.23
C GLU A 630 4.98 -0.71 -27.16
N LYS A 631 5.11 -0.44 -28.45
CA LYS A 631 5.54 -1.44 -29.44
C LYS A 631 6.46 -0.84 -30.49
N GLY A 632 7.35 -1.71 -31.00
CA GLY A 632 8.28 -1.35 -32.06
C GLY A 632 9.35 -0.38 -31.56
N GLN A 633 9.85 0.44 -32.47
CA GLN A 633 11.00 1.30 -32.21
C GLN A 633 10.62 2.78 -32.34
N LEU A 634 11.10 3.60 -31.41
CA LEU A 634 11.21 5.05 -31.58
C LEU A 634 12.68 5.40 -31.76
N ARG A 635 13.04 6.07 -32.84
CA ARG A 635 14.38 6.61 -33.07
C ARG A 635 14.38 8.12 -32.91
N ILE A 636 15.33 8.66 -32.18
CA ILE A 636 15.55 10.11 -32.10
C ILE A 636 16.94 10.49 -32.62
N THR A 637 16.99 11.65 -33.30
CA THR A 637 18.23 12.21 -33.86
C THR A 637 18.51 13.64 -33.41
N ASN A 638 17.72 14.16 -32.46
CA ASN A 638 17.80 15.50 -31.91
C ASN A 638 17.56 15.44 -30.39
N GLY A 639 18.19 16.32 -29.62
CA GLY A 639 18.04 16.39 -28.16
C GLY A 639 16.63 16.73 -27.68
N ASP A 640 15.92 17.55 -28.46
CA ASP A 640 14.56 18.02 -28.20
C ASP A 640 13.51 17.17 -28.93
N ALA A 641 13.89 16.02 -29.49
CA ALA A 641 12.99 15.18 -30.28
C ALA A 641 11.84 14.58 -29.47
N LEU A 642 12.00 14.42 -28.16
CA LEU A 642 11.00 13.85 -27.26
C LEU A 642 10.07 14.90 -26.63
N GLY A 643 10.19 16.16 -27.04
CA GLY A 643 9.37 17.26 -26.52
C GLY A 643 10.06 18.05 -25.42
N SER A 644 9.27 18.79 -24.67
CA SER A 644 9.69 19.56 -23.50
C SER A 644 9.81 18.68 -22.26
N THR A 645 10.61 19.11 -21.28
CA THR A 645 10.84 18.38 -20.02
C THR A 645 9.64 18.29 -19.07
N ALA A 646 8.47 18.81 -19.47
CA ALA A 646 7.23 18.73 -18.70
C ALA A 646 6.58 17.34 -18.80
N GLY A 647 6.73 16.67 -19.95
CA GLY A 647 6.36 15.27 -20.14
C GLY A 647 7.52 14.36 -19.78
N ALA A 648 7.23 13.10 -19.46
CA ALA A 648 8.25 12.06 -19.40
C ALA A 648 8.00 11.05 -20.52
N THR A 649 9.09 10.54 -21.09
CA THR A 649 9.03 9.48 -22.09
C THR A 649 9.14 8.12 -21.42
N THR A 650 8.11 7.29 -21.54
CA THR A 650 8.06 5.93 -21.00
C THR A 650 8.36 4.90 -22.08
N VAL A 651 9.30 4.00 -21.84
CA VAL A 651 9.60 2.86 -22.72
C VAL A 651 9.11 1.56 -22.07
N ARG A 652 8.09 0.95 -22.66
CA ARG A 652 7.43 -0.29 -22.17
C ARG A 652 8.01 -1.51 -22.85
N GLY A 653 9.12 -2.03 -22.32
CA GLY A 653 9.77 -3.23 -22.84
C GLY A 653 8.89 -4.49 -22.71
N ASP A 654 8.01 -4.50 -21.71
CA ASP A 654 7.03 -5.58 -21.47
C ASP A 654 6.02 -5.72 -22.61
N LEU A 655 5.81 -4.64 -23.36
CA LEU A 655 4.95 -4.60 -24.54
C LEU A 655 5.75 -4.68 -25.85
N GLY A 656 7.08 -4.60 -25.81
CA GLY A 656 7.98 -4.65 -26.96
C GLY A 656 8.44 -3.30 -27.50
N GLY A 657 8.33 -2.22 -26.70
CA GLY A 657 8.79 -0.89 -27.05
C GLY A 657 10.29 -0.68 -26.85
N LYS A 658 10.95 0.07 -27.75
CA LYS A 658 12.39 0.37 -27.71
C LYS A 658 12.68 1.81 -28.11
N LEU A 659 13.62 2.45 -27.42
CA LEU A 659 14.16 3.77 -27.76
C LEU A 659 15.56 3.62 -28.40
N LEU A 660 15.73 4.24 -29.56
CA LEU A 660 16.97 4.28 -30.33
C LEU A 660 17.49 5.72 -30.38
N LEU A 661 18.76 5.89 -30.08
CA LEU A 661 19.47 7.17 -30.13
C LEU A 661 20.44 7.15 -31.31
N SER A 662 20.44 8.18 -32.15
CA SER A 662 21.36 8.25 -33.28
C SER A 662 21.80 9.69 -33.55
N GLY A 663 23.06 10.01 -33.27
CA GLY A 663 23.63 11.35 -33.48
C GLY A 663 24.49 11.81 -32.32
N THR A 664 24.75 13.13 -32.28
CA THR A 664 25.50 13.76 -31.20
C THR A 664 24.68 14.90 -30.61
N PHE A 665 24.10 14.68 -29.44
CA PHE A 665 23.23 15.64 -28.78
C PHE A 665 23.14 15.37 -27.26
N THR A 666 22.63 16.36 -26.53
CA THR A 666 22.19 16.21 -25.15
C THR A 666 20.67 16.25 -25.13
N SER A 667 20.03 15.37 -24.36
CA SER A 667 18.58 15.39 -24.12
C SER A 667 18.31 15.58 -22.64
N ASP A 668 17.47 16.59 -22.33
CA ASP A 668 17.04 16.91 -20.96
C ASP A 668 15.75 16.16 -20.56
N GLU A 669 15.17 15.38 -21.48
CA GLU A 669 13.91 14.66 -21.28
C GLU A 669 14.00 13.61 -20.16
N PRO A 670 13.09 13.64 -19.17
CA PRO A 670 12.95 12.55 -18.21
C PRO A 670 12.54 11.23 -18.87
N LEU A 671 13.23 10.13 -18.53
CA LEU A 671 12.93 8.81 -19.08
C LEU A 671 12.42 7.85 -18.00
N ILE A 672 11.38 7.09 -18.32
CA ILE A 672 10.88 5.98 -17.51
C ILE A 672 11.10 4.68 -18.26
N LEU A 673 11.91 3.78 -17.71
CA LEU A 673 12.41 2.59 -18.38
C LEU A 673 12.04 1.31 -17.59
N GLY A 674 11.49 0.31 -18.27
CA GLY A 674 11.30 -1.00 -17.65
C GLY A 674 10.74 -2.08 -18.56
N GLY A 675 10.81 -3.32 -18.09
CA GLY A 675 10.18 -4.47 -18.72
C GLY A 675 11.03 -5.16 -19.79
N ASP A 676 12.35 -4.98 -19.80
CA ASP A 676 13.23 -5.67 -20.78
C ASP A 676 13.05 -7.20 -20.72
N LEU A 677 12.51 -7.78 -21.79
CA LEU A 677 12.34 -9.23 -21.97
C LEU A 677 13.37 -9.74 -22.98
N ASN A 678 13.91 -10.95 -22.77
CA ASN A 678 14.72 -11.68 -23.76
C ASN A 678 15.94 -10.92 -24.32
N ASN A 679 16.60 -10.09 -23.52
CA ASN A 679 17.78 -9.30 -23.92
C ASN A 679 17.52 -8.31 -25.07
N PHE A 680 16.29 -7.81 -25.18
CA PHE A 680 15.82 -6.94 -26.26
C PHE A 680 16.58 -5.61 -26.36
N GLY A 681 17.02 -5.06 -25.22
CA GLY A 681 17.74 -3.80 -25.16
C GLY A 681 16.80 -2.62 -25.33
N LEU A 682 16.21 -2.20 -24.22
CA LEU A 682 15.19 -1.15 -24.16
C LEU A 682 15.67 0.21 -24.70
N LEU A 683 16.92 0.55 -24.44
CA LEU A 683 17.58 1.77 -24.90
C LEU A 683 18.86 1.42 -25.65
N GLN A 684 19.02 1.92 -26.88
CA GLN A 684 20.20 1.65 -27.70
C GLN A 684 20.75 2.90 -28.39
N LEU A 685 22.05 3.14 -28.24
CA LEU A 685 22.79 4.12 -29.05
C LEU A 685 23.30 3.46 -30.34
N GLU A 686 22.67 3.81 -31.46
CA GLU A 686 22.99 3.30 -32.79
C GLU A 686 24.17 4.03 -33.43
N ASN A 687 24.32 5.34 -33.20
CA ASN A 687 25.39 6.14 -33.79
C ASN A 687 25.73 7.38 -32.93
N GLY A 688 26.99 7.83 -33.01
CA GLY A 688 27.44 9.08 -32.40
C GLY A 688 27.66 9.02 -30.88
N ASN A 689 27.50 10.16 -30.21
CA ASN A 689 27.70 10.30 -28.77
C ASN A 689 26.54 11.08 -28.14
N VAL A 690 25.80 10.47 -27.22
CA VAL A 690 24.60 11.09 -26.63
C VAL A 690 24.77 11.27 -25.13
N THR A 691 24.33 12.42 -24.62
CA THR A 691 24.20 12.68 -23.19
C THR A 691 22.73 12.73 -22.79
N LEU A 692 22.35 11.95 -21.79
CA LEU A 692 21.02 11.97 -21.16
C LEU A 692 21.13 12.72 -19.83
N ALA A 693 20.71 13.98 -19.86
CA ALA A 693 20.77 14.91 -18.74
C ALA A 693 19.47 14.95 -17.91
N GLY A 694 18.34 14.57 -18.52
CA GLY A 694 17.10 14.30 -17.83
C GLY A 694 17.22 13.12 -16.86
N PRO A 695 16.47 13.12 -15.74
CA PRO A 695 16.49 12.00 -14.80
C PRO A 695 15.95 10.73 -15.45
N VAL A 696 16.56 9.60 -15.13
CA VAL A 696 16.09 8.28 -15.60
C VAL A 696 15.51 7.51 -14.41
N THR A 697 14.28 7.04 -14.55
CA THR A 697 13.59 6.19 -13.57
C THR A 697 13.42 4.79 -14.13
N MET A 698 13.88 3.81 -13.37
CA MET A 698 13.77 2.40 -13.66
C MET A 698 12.59 1.80 -12.86
N VAL A 699 11.59 1.26 -13.56
CA VAL A 699 10.40 0.64 -12.94
C VAL A 699 10.43 -0.89 -12.96
N ALA A 700 11.32 -1.48 -13.76
CA ALA A 700 11.60 -2.90 -13.84
C ALA A 700 12.99 -3.11 -14.48
N GLN A 701 13.40 -4.37 -14.73
CA GLN A 701 14.67 -4.64 -15.42
C GLN A 701 14.83 -3.77 -16.67
N THR A 702 15.98 -3.13 -16.79
CA THR A 702 16.32 -2.19 -17.86
C THR A 702 17.67 -2.56 -18.46
N ARG A 703 17.74 -2.63 -19.78
CA ARG A 703 18.97 -2.88 -20.52
C ARG A 703 19.29 -1.69 -21.43
N VAL A 704 20.50 -1.18 -21.27
CA VAL A 704 21.06 -0.07 -22.06
C VAL A 704 22.20 -0.61 -22.92
N GLN A 705 22.17 -0.28 -24.21
CA GLN A 705 23.11 -0.77 -25.20
C GLN A 705 23.80 0.37 -25.96
N THR A 706 25.06 0.16 -26.33
CA THR A 706 25.74 0.97 -27.36
C THR A 706 26.37 0.06 -28.41
N GLY A 707 27.45 0.49 -29.05
CA GLY A 707 28.31 -0.37 -29.87
C GLY A 707 29.71 0.22 -29.98
N GLY A 708 30.61 -0.49 -30.66
CA GLY A 708 32.02 -0.12 -30.81
C GLY A 708 32.22 1.35 -31.17
N GLY A 709 33.08 2.05 -30.41
CA GLY A 709 33.48 3.44 -30.68
C GLY A 709 32.44 4.53 -30.34
N LYS A 710 31.32 4.18 -29.70
CA LYS A 710 30.25 5.11 -29.31
C LYS A 710 30.29 5.42 -27.81
N THR A 711 29.76 6.57 -27.41
CA THR A 711 29.66 6.97 -26.00
C THR A 711 28.23 7.39 -25.63
N LEU A 712 27.65 6.72 -24.65
CA LEU A 712 26.40 7.13 -24.01
C LEU A 712 26.68 7.59 -22.58
N THR A 713 26.35 8.83 -22.26
CA THR A 713 26.61 9.43 -20.95
C THR A 713 25.29 9.73 -20.24
N PHE A 714 25.15 9.30 -18.99
CA PHE A 714 24.06 9.66 -18.09
C PHE A 714 24.57 10.73 -17.12
N THR A 715 24.10 11.97 -17.25
CA THR A 715 24.33 13.05 -16.27
C THR A 715 23.11 13.28 -15.37
N GLY A 716 21.94 12.80 -15.79
CA GLY A 716 20.68 12.85 -15.03
C GLY A 716 20.57 11.86 -13.86
N GLY A 717 21.47 10.87 -13.81
CA GLY A 717 21.43 9.76 -12.85
C GLY A 717 20.34 8.75 -13.16
N ILE A 718 20.33 7.63 -12.41
CA ILE A 718 19.31 6.59 -12.52
C ILE A 718 18.73 6.31 -11.14
N THR A 719 17.41 6.28 -11.02
CA THR A 719 16.69 5.91 -9.79
C THR A 719 15.78 4.72 -10.03
N GLY A 720 15.53 3.89 -9.02
CA GLY A 720 14.57 2.79 -9.13
C GLY A 720 14.29 2.15 -7.77
N ASN A 721 13.12 1.54 -7.61
CA ASN A 721 12.76 0.74 -6.45
C ASN A 721 12.16 -0.60 -6.89
N GLY A 722 12.54 -1.71 -6.25
CA GLY A 722 11.98 -3.03 -6.54
C GLY A 722 13.01 -4.08 -6.96
N ASN A 723 12.57 -5.09 -7.71
CA ASN A 723 13.37 -6.23 -8.14
C ASN A 723 13.70 -6.09 -9.64
N GLY A 724 14.98 -6.14 -10.02
CA GLY A 724 15.39 -6.03 -11.41
C GLY A 724 16.89 -5.82 -11.59
N LEU A 725 17.35 -5.92 -12.83
CA LEU A 725 18.74 -5.65 -13.21
C LEU A 725 18.82 -4.31 -13.96
N LEU A 726 19.82 -3.50 -13.65
CA LEU A 726 20.30 -2.48 -14.57
C LEU A 726 21.42 -3.12 -15.39
N VAL A 727 21.12 -3.47 -16.64
CA VAL A 727 22.07 -4.12 -17.54
C VAL A 727 22.72 -3.11 -18.47
N VAL A 728 24.03 -2.99 -18.40
CA VAL A 728 24.84 -2.01 -19.12
C VAL A 728 25.69 -2.76 -20.14
N ASN A 729 25.42 -2.58 -21.44
CA ASN A 729 26.04 -3.36 -22.52
C ASN A 729 26.64 -2.45 -23.60
N PRO A 730 27.88 -1.97 -23.42
CA PRO A 730 28.48 -1.03 -24.36
C PRO A 730 28.92 -1.65 -25.69
N ASP A 731 29.17 -2.96 -25.72
CA ASP A 731 29.63 -3.72 -26.88
C ASP A 731 30.82 -3.06 -27.63
N GLY A 732 31.90 -2.82 -26.90
CA GLY A 732 33.10 -2.15 -27.40
C GLY A 732 33.04 -0.62 -27.38
N GLY A 733 31.90 -0.04 -27.00
CA GLY A 733 31.73 1.38 -26.71
C GLY A 733 31.98 1.74 -25.24
N THR A 734 31.45 2.91 -24.84
CA THR A 734 31.46 3.39 -23.46
C THR A 734 30.05 3.79 -23.03
N ILE A 735 29.61 3.29 -21.87
CA ILE A 735 28.45 3.82 -21.14
C ILE A 735 28.96 4.44 -19.84
N ALA A 736 28.75 5.73 -19.65
CA ALA A 736 29.28 6.49 -18.52
C ALA A 736 28.17 7.07 -17.65
N PHE A 737 28.38 7.08 -16.34
CA PHE A 737 27.50 7.70 -15.35
C PHE A 737 28.27 8.81 -14.64
N VAL A 738 27.78 10.04 -14.74
CA VAL A 738 28.46 11.28 -14.35
C VAL A 738 27.46 12.17 -13.60
N ASP A 739 27.95 13.11 -12.79
CA ASP A 739 27.19 14.16 -12.06
C ASP A 739 26.15 13.68 -11.03
N LYS A 740 25.16 12.86 -11.41
CA LYS A 740 24.11 12.33 -10.53
C LYS A 740 24.21 10.81 -10.35
N PRO A 741 23.99 10.30 -9.12
CA PRO A 741 24.26 8.91 -8.78
C PRO A 741 23.25 7.92 -9.38
N ILE A 742 23.66 6.66 -9.42
CA ILE A 742 22.78 5.50 -9.61
C ILE A 742 22.24 5.08 -8.23
N ARG A 743 20.92 5.15 -8.02
CA ARG A 743 20.22 4.78 -6.78
C ARG A 743 19.14 3.74 -7.04
N ILE A 744 19.54 2.47 -6.99
CA ILE A 744 18.71 1.28 -7.23
C ILE A 744 18.85 0.29 -6.06
N PRO A 745 18.42 0.65 -4.84
CA PRO A 745 18.65 -0.14 -3.63
C PRO A 745 18.18 -1.59 -3.76
N GLY A 746 19.04 -2.54 -3.37
CA GLY A 746 18.76 -3.98 -3.44
C GLY A 746 18.86 -4.61 -4.84
N GLN A 747 18.99 -3.81 -5.90
CA GLN A 747 19.08 -4.27 -7.28
C GLN A 747 20.53 -4.52 -7.72
N LYS A 748 20.70 -5.10 -8.92
CA LYS A 748 22.01 -5.45 -9.47
C LYS A 748 22.42 -4.52 -10.60
N LEU A 749 23.63 -3.98 -10.53
CA LEU A 749 24.34 -3.42 -11.68
C LEU A 749 25.01 -4.57 -12.43
N TYR A 750 24.56 -4.84 -13.65
CA TYR A 750 24.97 -6.00 -14.44
C TYR A 750 25.59 -5.58 -15.77
N PHE A 751 26.65 -6.25 -16.18
CA PHE A 751 27.39 -5.94 -17.39
C PHE A 751 28.00 -7.23 -17.93
N ASP A 752 27.73 -7.60 -19.18
CA ASP A 752 28.14 -8.91 -19.75
C ASP A 752 28.76 -8.87 -21.15
N GLN A 753 29.02 -7.68 -21.69
CA GLN A 753 29.57 -7.46 -23.03
C GLN A 753 30.90 -6.70 -23.01
N THR A 754 31.59 -6.58 -24.14
CA THR A 754 32.87 -5.86 -24.21
C THR A 754 32.68 -4.34 -24.08
N GLY A 755 33.77 -3.58 -23.90
CA GLY A 755 33.73 -2.12 -23.75
C GLY A 755 33.81 -1.65 -22.28
N PHE A 756 33.45 -0.39 -22.05
CA PHE A 756 33.58 0.28 -20.76
C PHE A 756 32.22 0.66 -20.15
N CYS A 757 31.97 0.23 -18.93
CA CYS A 757 31.03 0.88 -18.01
C CYS A 757 31.85 1.81 -17.10
N VAL A 758 31.61 3.12 -17.16
CA VAL A 758 32.37 4.11 -16.39
C VAL A 758 31.47 4.68 -15.30
N ILE A 759 31.92 4.61 -14.04
CA ILE A 759 31.27 5.31 -12.93
C ILE A 759 32.17 6.46 -12.50
N ALA A 760 31.72 7.69 -12.77
CA ALA A 760 32.42 8.94 -12.47
C ALA A 760 31.59 9.83 -11.53
N VAL A 761 30.82 9.20 -10.64
CA VAL A 761 29.96 9.87 -9.65
C VAL A 761 29.91 9.03 -8.37
N THR A 762 29.94 9.68 -7.21
CA THR A 762 29.91 9.03 -5.89
C THR A 762 28.49 8.89 -5.34
N ASN A 763 28.33 8.35 -4.13
CA ASN A 763 27.03 8.19 -3.45
C ASN A 763 26.03 7.28 -4.18
N ASN A 764 26.56 6.30 -4.93
CA ASN A 764 25.73 5.29 -5.56
C ASN A 764 25.18 4.28 -4.55
N LEU A 765 24.07 3.63 -4.93
CA LEU A 765 23.39 2.64 -4.09
C LEU A 765 22.81 1.50 -4.93
N TRP A 766 23.33 0.29 -4.74
CA TRP A 766 22.80 -0.97 -5.27
C TRP A 766 23.30 -2.16 -4.43
N GLY A 767 22.73 -3.35 -4.63
CA GLY A 767 23.03 -4.54 -3.84
C GLY A 767 24.18 -5.40 -4.37
N GLU A 768 24.26 -5.58 -5.69
CA GLU A 768 25.30 -6.41 -6.34
C GLU A 768 25.87 -5.70 -7.57
N THR A 769 27.19 -5.74 -7.71
CA THR A 769 27.93 -5.40 -8.92
C THR A 769 28.35 -6.69 -9.59
N LEU A 770 27.94 -6.93 -10.84
CA LEU A 770 28.39 -8.08 -11.61
C LEU A 770 29.03 -7.62 -12.91
N VAL A 771 30.32 -7.92 -13.07
CA VAL A 771 31.12 -7.57 -14.24
C VAL A 771 31.52 -8.81 -15.02
N SER A 772 31.16 -8.85 -16.30
CA SER A 772 31.40 -9.96 -17.21
C SER A 772 31.67 -9.42 -18.64
N GLY A 773 32.54 -10.06 -19.42
CA GLY A 773 32.90 -9.70 -20.80
C GLY A 773 33.85 -8.51 -20.98
N GLY A 774 33.63 -7.39 -20.28
CA GLY A 774 34.38 -6.13 -20.47
C GLY A 774 34.83 -5.48 -19.16
N THR A 775 34.87 -4.14 -19.11
CA THR A 775 35.53 -3.37 -18.04
C THR A 775 34.58 -2.42 -17.31
N LEU A 776 34.50 -2.55 -15.99
CA LEU A 776 33.96 -1.53 -15.08
C LEU A 776 35.10 -0.61 -14.65
N ARG A 777 35.07 0.66 -15.03
CA ARG A 777 36.09 1.67 -14.70
C ARG A 777 35.58 2.65 -13.64
N CYS A 778 36.36 2.84 -12.59
CA CYS A 778 36.04 3.72 -11.46
C CYS A 778 36.80 5.04 -11.58
N ASP A 779 36.15 6.12 -12.02
CA ASP A 779 36.83 7.40 -12.30
C ASP A 779 36.88 8.34 -11.09
N LEU A 780 36.29 7.96 -9.97
CA LEU A 780 36.38 8.66 -8.67
C LEU A 780 36.55 7.65 -7.51
N PRO A 781 37.04 8.09 -6.33
CA PRO A 781 37.03 7.27 -5.12
C PRO A 781 35.61 6.96 -4.66
N ASP A 782 35.40 5.79 -4.05
CA ASP A 782 34.13 5.39 -3.43
C ASP A 782 32.90 5.48 -4.36
N VAL A 783 33.08 5.09 -5.63
CA VAL A 783 31.98 4.99 -6.60
C VAL A 783 31.20 3.69 -6.44
N LEU A 784 31.85 2.62 -5.97
CA LEU A 784 31.18 1.37 -5.64
C LEU A 784 30.51 1.51 -4.25
N PRO A 785 29.23 1.12 -4.09
CA PRO A 785 28.60 1.08 -2.78
C PRO A 785 29.41 0.15 -1.86
N PRO A 786 29.84 0.58 -0.66
CA PRO A 786 30.62 -0.26 0.24
C PRO A 786 29.92 -1.58 0.63
N THR A 787 28.59 -1.61 0.55
CA THR A 787 27.76 -2.79 0.81
C THR A 787 27.66 -3.75 -0.38
N THR A 788 28.12 -3.36 -1.58
CA THR A 788 27.91 -4.15 -2.80
C THR A 788 28.66 -5.47 -2.77
N LEU A 789 27.98 -6.55 -3.16
CA LEU A 789 28.63 -7.79 -3.56
C LEU A 789 29.28 -7.58 -4.93
N MET A 790 30.59 -7.70 -5.04
CA MET A 790 31.31 -7.68 -6.31
C MET A 790 31.49 -9.11 -6.85
N ARG A 791 30.89 -9.39 -8.01
CA ARG A 791 30.98 -10.67 -8.72
C ARG A 791 31.64 -10.48 -10.07
N ILE A 792 32.61 -11.32 -10.42
CA ILE A 792 33.30 -11.26 -11.72
C ILE A 792 33.09 -12.56 -12.50
N GLY A 793 32.65 -12.42 -13.75
CA GLY A 793 32.37 -13.52 -14.69
C GLY A 793 31.06 -14.27 -14.42
N VAL A 794 30.49 -14.87 -15.46
CA VAL A 794 29.34 -15.81 -15.42
C VAL A 794 29.56 -16.94 -16.43
N TYR A 795 28.78 -18.02 -16.37
CA TYR A 795 29.02 -19.24 -17.16
C TYR A 795 29.09 -19.01 -18.69
N TYR A 796 28.34 -18.05 -19.24
CA TYR A 796 28.37 -17.72 -20.68
C TYR A 796 29.33 -16.58 -21.05
N SER A 797 29.92 -15.91 -20.05
CA SER A 797 30.88 -14.82 -20.25
C SER A 797 31.81 -14.79 -19.03
N THR A 798 32.76 -15.71 -19.02
CA THR A 798 33.54 -16.09 -17.83
C THR A 798 34.57 -15.04 -17.41
N SER A 799 34.89 -14.11 -18.30
CA SER A 799 35.91 -13.07 -18.13
C SER A 799 35.29 -11.76 -17.64
N GLY A 800 36.08 -10.82 -17.11
CA GLY A 800 35.61 -9.50 -16.68
C GLY A 800 36.70 -8.71 -15.97
N THR A 801 36.67 -7.38 -16.07
CA THR A 801 37.71 -6.50 -15.51
C THR A 801 37.11 -5.40 -14.64
N LEU A 802 37.63 -5.26 -13.42
CA LEU A 802 37.47 -4.05 -12.61
C LEU A 802 38.72 -3.19 -12.76
N ASP A 803 38.58 -1.99 -13.31
CA ASP A 803 39.65 -1.00 -13.42
C ASP A 803 39.43 0.11 -12.39
N LEU A 804 40.28 0.16 -11.37
CA LEU A 804 40.20 1.15 -10.30
C LEU A 804 40.64 2.54 -10.76
N ASN A 805 41.38 2.64 -11.87
CA ASN A 805 41.81 3.88 -12.49
C ASN A 805 42.39 4.93 -11.51
N GLY A 806 43.15 4.49 -10.50
CA GLY A 806 43.77 5.37 -9.50
C GLY A 806 42.90 5.73 -8.30
N ASN A 807 41.74 5.12 -8.17
CA ASN A 807 40.76 5.48 -7.16
C ASN A 807 40.49 4.33 -6.19
N ASP A 808 40.60 4.61 -4.90
CA ASP A 808 40.30 3.64 -3.85
C ASP A 808 38.81 3.27 -3.85
N GLN A 809 38.52 1.97 -3.68
CA GLN A 809 37.17 1.44 -3.65
C GLN A 809 36.96 0.49 -2.48
N THR A 810 35.72 0.36 -2.04
CA THR A 810 35.31 -0.61 -1.01
C THR A 810 34.16 -1.48 -1.50
N VAL A 811 34.22 -2.78 -1.23
CA VAL A 811 33.14 -3.74 -1.48
C VAL A 811 32.92 -4.66 -0.28
N SER A 812 31.70 -5.15 -0.09
CA SER A 812 31.37 -6.01 1.05
C SER A 812 31.84 -7.44 0.84
N ARG A 813 31.95 -7.90 -0.41
CA ARG A 813 32.41 -9.24 -0.74
C ARG A 813 32.87 -9.29 -2.18
N LEU A 814 33.96 -10.00 -2.43
CA LEU A 814 34.46 -10.30 -3.77
C LEU A 814 34.29 -11.80 -4.03
N THR A 815 33.62 -12.17 -5.12
CA THR A 815 33.29 -13.57 -5.45
C THR A 815 33.37 -13.84 -6.95
N LEU A 816 33.46 -15.12 -7.34
CA LEU A 816 33.31 -15.55 -8.72
C LEU A 816 31.82 -15.77 -9.05
N GLY A 817 31.39 -15.45 -10.27
CA GLY A 817 30.06 -15.85 -10.73
C GLY A 817 30.00 -17.20 -11.45
N THR A 818 31.15 -17.75 -11.82
CA THR A 818 31.30 -19.13 -12.30
C THR A 818 32.68 -19.66 -11.92
N PHE A 819 32.80 -20.98 -11.80
CA PHE A 819 34.08 -21.68 -11.65
C PHE A 819 34.73 -22.05 -12.98
N ASP A 820 34.05 -21.78 -14.11
CA ASP A 820 34.62 -22.00 -15.44
C ASP A 820 35.85 -21.10 -15.64
N PRO A 821 36.91 -21.61 -16.31
CA PRO A 821 38.10 -20.82 -16.60
C PRO A 821 37.76 -19.53 -17.35
N GLY A 822 38.31 -18.41 -16.90
CA GLY A 822 38.08 -17.09 -17.48
C GLY A 822 39.19 -16.10 -17.17
N GLN A 823 39.26 -15.03 -17.97
CA GLN A 823 40.21 -13.93 -17.77
C GLN A 823 39.58 -12.88 -16.86
N ARG A 824 39.76 -13.03 -15.56
CA ARG A 824 39.20 -12.14 -14.53
C ARG A 824 40.29 -11.29 -13.91
N ALA A 825 40.15 -9.97 -13.96
CA ALA A 825 41.20 -9.04 -13.55
C ALA A 825 40.69 -7.88 -12.70
N ILE A 826 41.51 -7.47 -11.73
CA ILE A 826 41.42 -6.17 -11.06
C ILE A 826 42.71 -5.41 -11.38
N LYS A 827 42.58 -4.22 -11.94
CA LYS A 827 43.72 -3.44 -12.43
C LYS A 827 43.63 -1.96 -12.07
N SER A 828 44.77 -1.29 -12.12
CA SER A 828 44.88 0.16 -12.03
C SER A 828 46.23 0.59 -12.59
N ALA A 829 46.28 1.64 -13.41
CA ALA A 829 47.56 2.16 -13.91
C ALA A 829 48.30 3.01 -12.86
N THR A 830 47.54 3.77 -12.07
CA THR A 830 48.01 4.58 -10.95
C THR A 830 47.67 3.88 -9.62
N PRO A 831 48.38 4.18 -8.52
CA PRO A 831 48.13 3.53 -7.22
C PRO A 831 46.66 3.63 -6.80
N ALA A 832 46.05 2.49 -6.47
CA ALA A 832 44.68 2.40 -5.97
C ALA A 832 44.52 1.18 -5.06
N THR A 833 43.68 1.28 -4.05
CA THR A 833 43.40 0.23 -3.07
C THR A 833 41.98 -0.29 -3.24
N LEU A 834 41.81 -1.60 -3.42
CA LEU A 834 40.53 -2.25 -3.24
C LEU A 834 40.42 -2.79 -1.81
N THR A 835 39.48 -2.27 -1.04
CA THR A 835 39.11 -2.80 0.27
C THR A 835 37.97 -3.81 0.13
N VAL A 836 38.17 -5.02 0.66
CA VAL A 836 37.16 -6.09 0.66
C VAL A 836 36.78 -6.44 2.10
N HIS A 837 35.59 -6.02 2.52
CA HIS A 837 35.06 -6.21 3.88
C HIS A 837 34.19 -7.47 4.01
N GLN A 838 34.76 -8.64 3.70
CA GLN A 838 33.98 -9.87 3.62
C GLN A 838 33.99 -10.70 4.90
N ASN A 839 32.78 -11.06 5.34
CA ASN A 839 32.55 -11.99 6.45
C ASN A 839 32.36 -13.45 5.98
N ALA A 840 32.02 -13.64 4.70
CA ALA A 840 31.94 -14.95 4.06
C ALA A 840 33.29 -15.33 3.42
N SER A 841 33.52 -16.64 3.31
CA SER A 841 34.72 -17.19 2.67
C SER A 841 34.49 -17.44 1.18
N ASP A 842 35.46 -17.08 0.35
CA ASP A 842 35.42 -17.26 -1.10
C ASP A 842 36.79 -17.69 -1.64
N VAL A 843 36.78 -18.39 -2.78
CA VAL A 843 37.96 -18.76 -3.56
C VAL A 843 37.88 -18.06 -4.91
N LEU A 844 38.94 -17.35 -5.28
CA LEU A 844 39.02 -16.50 -6.46
C LEU A 844 40.24 -16.83 -7.31
N ASP A 845 40.03 -16.89 -8.61
CA ASP A 845 41.10 -16.89 -9.61
C ASP A 845 41.22 -15.53 -10.32
N VAL A 846 40.92 -14.44 -9.61
CA VAL A 846 41.12 -13.07 -10.11
C VAL A 846 42.61 -12.73 -10.09
N ARG A 847 43.12 -12.17 -11.20
CA ARG A 847 44.48 -11.60 -11.26
C ARG A 847 44.48 -10.13 -10.84
N PHE A 848 45.55 -9.70 -10.16
CA PHE A 848 45.78 -8.29 -9.82
C PHE A 848 46.92 -7.73 -10.68
N ASP A 849 46.66 -6.65 -11.42
CA ASP A 849 47.60 -6.04 -12.38
C ASP A 849 47.82 -4.53 -12.14
N GLY A 850 48.98 -4.02 -12.53
CA GLY A 850 49.31 -2.59 -12.40
C GLY A 850 49.59 -2.18 -10.95
N ALA A 851 49.17 -1.00 -10.51
CA ALA A 851 49.45 -0.47 -9.17
C ALA A 851 48.29 -0.72 -8.17
N VAL A 852 47.67 -1.90 -8.22
CA VAL A 852 46.54 -2.26 -7.34
C VAL A 852 47.02 -2.84 -6.01
N SER A 853 46.59 -2.22 -4.92
CA SER A 853 46.68 -2.80 -3.58
C SER A 853 45.37 -3.45 -3.16
N LEU A 854 45.45 -4.54 -2.38
CA LEU A 854 44.28 -5.20 -1.78
C LEU A 854 44.33 -5.03 -0.27
N LEU A 855 43.23 -4.57 0.34
CA LEU A 855 43.01 -4.57 1.78
C LEU A 855 41.86 -5.52 2.13
N LYS A 856 42.18 -6.67 2.73
CA LYS A 856 41.21 -7.62 3.27
C LYS A 856 40.83 -7.24 4.71
N SER A 857 39.53 -7.11 4.95
CA SER A 857 38.92 -6.97 6.28
C SER A 857 37.67 -7.87 6.39
N GLY A 858 36.94 -7.81 7.51
CA GLY A 858 35.83 -8.74 7.79
C GLY A 858 36.32 -10.15 8.17
N THR A 859 35.43 -10.99 8.70
CA THR A 859 35.79 -12.26 9.37
C THR A 859 36.06 -13.44 8.44
N GLY A 860 35.70 -13.35 7.16
CA GLY A 860 35.77 -14.47 6.22
C GLY A 860 37.16 -14.70 5.63
N THR A 861 37.35 -15.82 4.92
CA THR A 861 38.58 -16.15 4.20
C THR A 861 38.49 -15.77 2.72
N LEU A 862 39.36 -14.89 2.25
CA LEU A 862 39.53 -14.61 0.82
C LEU A 862 40.71 -15.41 0.28
N THR A 863 40.46 -16.40 -0.58
CA THR A 863 41.51 -17.29 -1.11
C THR A 863 41.84 -16.94 -2.55
N LEU A 864 43.10 -16.66 -2.86
CA LEU A 864 43.59 -16.34 -4.20
C LEU A 864 44.29 -17.56 -4.83
N THR A 865 43.92 -17.91 -6.06
CA THR A 865 44.45 -19.09 -6.77
C THR A 865 45.05 -18.78 -8.14
N ASN A 866 45.05 -17.51 -8.58
CA ASN A 866 45.57 -17.12 -9.88
C ASN A 866 47.11 -16.96 -9.89
N ALA A 867 47.78 -17.58 -10.85
CA ALA A 867 49.24 -17.60 -10.99
C ALA A 867 49.85 -16.40 -11.70
N PHE A 868 49.03 -15.50 -12.24
CA PHE A 868 49.43 -14.49 -13.21
C PHE A 868 49.25 -13.05 -12.73
N SER A 869 49.08 -12.82 -11.43
CA SER A 869 49.07 -11.46 -10.88
C SER A 869 50.42 -10.76 -11.13
N THR A 870 50.39 -9.52 -11.61
CA THR A 870 51.59 -8.71 -11.93
C THR A 870 51.65 -7.38 -11.17
N THR A 871 50.79 -7.19 -10.17
CA THR A 871 50.67 -5.93 -9.43
C THR A 871 51.95 -5.48 -8.72
N SER A 872 52.22 -4.17 -8.75
CA SER A 872 53.22 -3.49 -7.92
C SER A 872 52.67 -3.00 -6.57
N GLY A 873 51.35 -3.02 -6.40
CA GLY A 873 50.66 -2.65 -5.16
C GLY A 873 50.85 -3.70 -4.05
N GLY A 874 50.39 -3.33 -2.85
CA GLY A 874 50.57 -4.15 -1.65
C GLY A 874 49.35 -5.00 -1.29
N PHE A 875 49.58 -6.04 -0.49
CA PHE A 875 48.51 -6.88 0.07
C PHE A 875 48.44 -6.72 1.58
N SER A 876 47.27 -6.36 2.10
CA SER A 876 47.04 -6.13 3.53
C SER A 876 45.89 -6.97 4.05
N VAL A 877 46.01 -7.51 5.26
CA VAL A 877 44.91 -8.18 5.97
C VAL A 877 44.82 -7.63 7.40
N THR A 878 43.63 -7.17 7.79
CA THR A 878 43.37 -6.55 9.10
C THR A 878 42.42 -7.35 9.98
N ASN A 879 41.61 -8.22 9.37
CA ASN A 879 40.69 -9.13 10.05
C ASN A 879 40.36 -10.32 9.11
N GLY A 880 39.97 -11.46 9.69
CA GLY A 880 39.73 -12.70 8.94
C GLY A 880 41.01 -13.21 8.26
N THR A 881 40.86 -13.93 7.15
CA THR A 881 42.01 -14.56 6.46
C THR A 881 42.15 -14.07 5.02
N LEU A 882 43.35 -13.70 4.62
CA LEU A 882 43.78 -13.63 3.21
C LEU A 882 44.63 -14.87 2.94
N ALA A 883 44.17 -15.76 2.07
CA ALA A 883 44.85 -17.01 1.76
C ALA A 883 45.37 -17.00 0.32
N VAL A 884 46.55 -17.59 0.11
CA VAL A 884 47.12 -17.86 -1.22
C VAL A 884 47.33 -19.36 -1.32
N SER A 885 46.64 -20.00 -2.26
CA SER A 885 46.63 -21.46 -2.40
C SER A 885 46.75 -21.89 -3.87
N ASN A 886 46.97 -23.18 -4.09
CA ASN A 886 47.20 -23.77 -5.41
C ASN A 886 48.35 -23.07 -6.16
N ALA A 887 48.06 -22.38 -7.26
CA ALA A 887 49.03 -21.63 -8.04
C ALA A 887 48.98 -20.12 -7.76
N GLY A 888 48.22 -19.67 -6.76
CA GLY A 888 47.98 -18.27 -6.44
C GLY A 888 49.26 -17.48 -6.14
N THR A 889 49.30 -16.19 -6.46
CA THR A 889 50.45 -15.36 -6.09
C THR A 889 50.07 -13.89 -5.92
N PHE A 890 50.81 -13.18 -5.06
CA PHE A 890 50.80 -11.71 -5.01
C PHE A 890 51.56 -11.09 -6.20
N GLY A 891 52.27 -11.90 -6.97
CA GLY A 891 52.98 -11.46 -8.18
C GLY A 891 54.43 -11.06 -7.93
N PRO A 892 55.25 -10.99 -9.00
CA PRO A 892 56.69 -10.72 -8.90
C PRO A 892 57.01 -9.25 -8.56
N ASN A 893 56.04 -8.35 -8.72
CA ASN A 893 56.23 -6.91 -8.52
C ASN A 893 55.69 -6.41 -7.17
N CYS A 894 54.96 -7.24 -6.41
CA CYS A 894 54.41 -6.86 -5.12
C CYS A 894 55.54 -6.56 -4.13
N THR A 895 55.61 -5.32 -3.65
CA THR A 895 56.71 -4.87 -2.77
C THR A 895 56.35 -4.89 -1.29
N ASN A 896 55.07 -4.87 -0.93
CA ASN A 896 54.62 -4.72 0.45
C ASN A 896 53.50 -5.70 0.81
N VAL A 897 53.68 -6.42 1.92
CA VAL A 897 52.67 -7.30 2.51
C VAL A 897 52.51 -6.91 3.98
N THR A 898 51.29 -6.65 4.42
CA THR A 898 51.01 -6.15 5.77
C THR A 898 49.94 -7.01 6.45
N VAL A 899 50.20 -7.47 7.66
CA VAL A 899 49.24 -8.23 8.48
C VAL A 899 49.06 -7.45 9.78
N LEU A 900 47.84 -7.04 10.08
CA LEU A 900 47.52 -6.19 11.24
C LEU A 900 46.23 -6.66 11.91
N GLY A 901 45.87 -6.03 13.03
CA GLY A 901 44.61 -6.31 13.73
C GLY A 901 44.46 -7.78 14.10
N ASN A 902 43.33 -8.38 13.71
CA ASN A 902 43.04 -9.81 13.88
C ASN A 902 43.24 -10.61 12.58
N GLY A 903 44.01 -10.07 11.63
CA GLY A 903 44.19 -10.64 10.30
C GLY A 903 45.11 -11.85 10.30
N THR A 904 44.79 -12.84 9.47
CA THR A 904 45.66 -13.98 9.15
C THR A 904 46.04 -13.97 7.68
N LEU A 905 47.33 -14.03 7.38
CA LEU A 905 47.84 -14.31 6.04
C LEU A 905 48.20 -15.80 5.95
N SER A 906 47.48 -16.59 5.15
CA SER A 906 47.75 -18.02 4.97
C SER A 906 48.43 -18.29 3.63
N LEU A 907 49.58 -18.97 3.65
CA LEU A 907 50.44 -19.18 2.48
C LEU A 907 50.62 -20.68 2.24
N GLY A 908 50.05 -21.18 1.14
CA GLY A 908 50.01 -22.61 0.81
C GLY A 908 51.21 -23.14 0.03
N HIS A 909 52.06 -22.28 -0.53
CA HIS A 909 53.26 -22.68 -1.30
C HIS A 909 54.34 -21.59 -1.30
N SER A 910 55.58 -21.97 -1.60
CA SER A 910 56.77 -21.12 -1.47
C SER A 910 56.83 -19.90 -2.40
N THR A 911 56.01 -19.87 -3.47
CA THR A 911 55.92 -18.78 -4.44
C THR A 911 54.70 -17.88 -4.24
N ALA A 912 53.96 -18.06 -3.14
CA ALA A 912 52.79 -17.24 -2.81
C ALA A 912 53.13 -15.74 -2.73
N ILE A 913 54.30 -15.41 -2.16
CA ILE A 913 54.97 -14.11 -2.32
C ILE A 913 56.14 -14.33 -3.28
N ALA A 914 55.98 -13.92 -4.54
CA ALA A 914 56.99 -14.19 -5.58
C ALA A 914 58.16 -13.19 -5.56
N ASN A 915 57.93 -11.97 -5.09
CA ASN A 915 58.98 -10.96 -4.98
C ASN A 915 59.87 -11.22 -3.75
N LYS A 916 61.10 -11.68 -4.00
CA LYS A 916 62.11 -11.90 -2.95
C LYS A 916 62.62 -10.61 -2.30
N ALA A 917 62.28 -9.44 -2.86
CA ALA A 917 62.52 -8.14 -2.26
C ALA A 917 61.24 -7.57 -1.60
N ALA A 918 60.20 -8.37 -1.34
CA ALA A 918 59.03 -7.87 -0.63
C ALA A 918 59.36 -7.54 0.84
N VAL A 919 58.73 -6.48 1.36
CA VAL A 919 58.67 -6.14 2.78
C VAL A 919 57.43 -6.78 3.38
N VAL A 920 57.60 -7.59 4.43
CA VAL A 920 56.50 -8.10 5.26
C VAL A 920 56.44 -7.33 6.57
N ARG A 921 55.28 -6.77 6.91
CA ARG A 921 55.03 -6.02 8.15
C ARG A 921 54.01 -6.75 9.02
N MET A 922 54.39 -6.98 10.27
CA MET A 922 53.55 -7.51 11.34
C MET A 922 53.44 -6.46 12.46
N PRO A 923 52.50 -6.62 13.42
CA PRO A 923 52.49 -5.82 14.65
C PRO A 923 53.78 -5.97 15.46
N SER A 924 53.92 -5.18 16.54
CA SER A 924 55.04 -5.31 17.48
C SER A 924 55.03 -6.67 18.19
N ALA A 925 56.18 -7.08 18.74
CA ALA A 925 56.43 -8.40 19.33
C ALA A 925 55.46 -8.85 20.44
N ASP A 926 54.76 -7.90 21.05
CA ASP A 926 53.78 -8.08 22.11
C ASP A 926 52.34 -8.27 21.62
N VAL A 927 52.07 -8.14 20.32
CA VAL A 927 50.72 -8.23 19.74
C VAL A 927 50.52 -9.56 19.01
N SER A 928 49.70 -10.45 19.57
CA SER A 928 49.51 -11.82 19.06
C SER A 928 48.31 -12.01 18.13
N SER A 929 47.57 -10.95 17.83
CA SER A 929 46.28 -11.02 17.14
C SER A 929 46.40 -11.21 15.62
N ALA A 930 47.51 -10.75 15.01
CA ALA A 930 47.78 -10.92 13.58
C ALA A 930 48.72 -12.11 13.35
N LYS A 931 48.43 -12.96 12.35
CA LYS A 931 49.19 -14.20 12.09
C LYS A 931 49.63 -14.33 10.63
N ILE A 932 50.81 -14.92 10.43
CA ILE A 932 51.21 -15.57 9.18
C ILE A 932 51.15 -17.08 9.38
N ASP A 933 50.30 -17.74 8.62
CA ASP A 933 50.14 -19.19 8.61
C ASP A 933 50.88 -19.80 7.40
N LEU A 934 51.82 -20.71 7.65
CA LEU A 934 52.64 -21.35 6.61
C LEU A 934 52.41 -22.87 6.61
N ALA A 935 51.92 -23.39 5.49
CA ALA A 935 51.65 -24.83 5.34
C ALA A 935 52.94 -25.69 5.41
N ALA A 936 52.77 -26.99 5.65
CA ALA A 936 53.90 -27.91 5.77
C ALA A 936 54.75 -27.95 4.49
N GLY A 937 56.08 -27.86 4.64
CA GLY A 937 57.02 -27.85 3.51
C GLY A 937 57.14 -26.51 2.78
N VAL A 938 56.37 -25.49 3.17
CA VAL A 938 56.44 -24.14 2.59
C VAL A 938 57.64 -23.37 3.12
N ASP A 939 58.40 -22.75 2.21
CA ASP A 939 59.51 -21.83 2.48
C ASP A 939 59.37 -20.57 1.60
N VAL A 940 58.71 -19.55 2.14
CA VAL A 940 58.50 -18.28 1.41
C VAL A 940 59.70 -17.36 1.65
N GLN A 941 60.28 -16.82 0.57
CA GLN A 941 61.45 -15.94 0.64
C GLN A 941 61.05 -14.47 0.47
N VAL A 942 61.47 -13.62 1.40
CA VAL A 942 61.17 -12.17 1.40
C VAL A 942 62.41 -11.33 1.69
N GLY A 943 62.38 -10.07 1.30
CA GLY A 943 63.53 -9.17 1.46
C GLY A 943 63.68 -8.77 2.91
N TRP A 944 62.57 -8.34 3.53
CA TRP A 944 62.59 -7.77 4.87
C TRP A 944 61.35 -8.17 5.66
N LEU A 945 61.53 -8.38 6.96
CA LEU A 945 60.45 -8.60 7.93
C LEU A 945 60.53 -7.49 9.00
N PHE A 946 59.41 -6.86 9.31
CA PHE A 946 59.28 -5.85 10.36
C PHE A 946 58.21 -6.24 11.37
N TYR A 947 58.51 -6.07 12.67
CA TYR A 947 57.51 -6.08 13.74
C TYR A 947 57.35 -4.66 14.28
N GLY A 948 56.19 -4.04 14.03
CA GLY A 948 56.06 -2.59 14.16
C GLY A 948 57.10 -1.88 13.29
N ASP A 949 57.92 -1.03 13.90
CA ASP A 949 59.01 -0.33 13.23
C ASP A 949 60.35 -1.09 13.27
N GLU A 950 60.40 -2.24 13.94
CA GLU A 950 61.64 -3.01 14.12
C GLU A 950 61.89 -4.00 12.97
N LYS A 951 62.95 -3.75 12.21
CA LYS A 951 63.47 -4.68 11.21
C LYS A 951 64.07 -5.93 11.87
N LYS A 952 63.74 -7.11 11.36
CA LYS A 952 64.27 -8.40 11.83
C LYS A 952 65.47 -8.86 10.98
N PRO A 953 66.49 -9.49 11.60
CA PRO A 953 67.69 -9.92 10.89
C PRO A 953 67.39 -11.02 9.86
N ALA A 954 68.28 -11.17 8.87
CA ALA A 954 68.21 -12.27 7.92
C ALA A 954 68.22 -13.63 8.66
N GLY A 955 67.42 -14.58 8.18
CA GLY A 955 67.22 -15.87 8.83
C GLY A 955 65.85 -16.46 8.55
N THR A 956 65.58 -17.63 9.12
CA THR A 956 64.28 -18.31 8.96
C THR A 956 63.39 -18.09 10.18
N TYR A 957 62.12 -17.72 9.96
CA TYR A 957 61.12 -17.42 10.99
C TYR A 957 59.91 -18.34 10.83
N GLY A 958 59.31 -18.79 11.94
CA GLY A 958 58.12 -19.63 11.88
C GLY A 958 57.60 -20.02 13.27
N ALA A 959 56.46 -20.72 13.32
CA ALA A 959 55.86 -21.14 14.58
C ALA A 959 56.72 -22.18 15.31
N SER A 960 56.43 -22.45 16.59
CA SER A 960 57.19 -23.39 17.42
C SER A 960 57.35 -24.79 16.79
N GLY A 961 56.35 -25.26 16.04
CA GLY A 961 56.34 -26.55 15.35
C GLY A 961 57.03 -26.60 13.99
N SER A 962 57.59 -25.48 13.50
CA SER A 962 58.34 -25.43 12.23
C SER A 962 59.77 -25.98 12.36
N ASN A 963 60.56 -25.93 11.29
CA ASN A 963 62.02 -26.10 11.33
C ASN A 963 62.81 -24.77 11.19
N ALA A 964 62.15 -23.61 11.36
CA ALA A 964 62.78 -22.29 11.36
C ALA A 964 63.78 -22.08 12.52
N GLN A 965 64.80 -21.25 12.31
CA GLN A 965 65.79 -20.87 13.33
C GLN A 965 65.17 -19.99 14.42
N ASN A 966 64.38 -19.00 14.01
CA ASN A 966 63.69 -18.08 14.91
C ASN A 966 62.24 -18.56 15.11
N LYS A 967 61.95 -19.11 16.30
CA LYS A 967 60.61 -19.57 16.67
C LYS A 967 59.78 -18.43 17.24
N ASP A 968 58.65 -18.13 16.62
CA ASP A 968 57.74 -17.07 17.03
C ASP A 968 56.29 -17.49 16.82
N ALA A 969 55.70 -18.12 17.84
CA ALA A 969 54.28 -18.47 17.83
C ALA A 969 53.35 -17.25 18.03
N THR A 970 53.89 -16.08 18.39
CA THR A 970 53.12 -14.84 18.53
C THR A 970 52.69 -14.32 17.16
N HIS A 971 53.56 -14.42 16.15
CA HIS A 971 53.26 -13.97 14.79
C HIS A 971 53.02 -15.09 13.77
N PHE A 972 53.47 -16.32 14.04
CA PHE A 972 53.36 -17.41 13.07
C PHE A 972 52.53 -18.60 13.57
N THR A 973 51.86 -19.27 12.63
CA THR A 973 51.23 -20.59 12.80
C THR A 973 51.66 -21.54 11.67
N GLY A 974 51.31 -22.83 11.79
CA GLY A 974 51.69 -23.87 10.83
C GLY A 974 53.08 -24.48 11.07
N THR A 975 53.60 -25.22 10.10
CA THR A 975 54.89 -25.93 10.19
C THR A 975 55.90 -25.54 9.10
N GLY A 976 55.51 -24.66 8.15
CA GLY A 976 56.41 -24.02 7.21
C GLY A 976 57.24 -22.89 7.82
N LYS A 977 58.00 -22.18 6.98
CA LYS A 977 58.90 -21.09 7.40
C LYS A 977 58.91 -19.91 6.41
N LEU A 978 59.20 -18.73 6.92
CA LEU A 978 59.50 -17.51 6.17
C LEU A 978 61.01 -17.26 6.21
N THR A 979 61.67 -17.22 5.05
CA THR A 979 63.09 -16.90 4.93
C THR A 979 63.28 -15.42 4.61
N VAL A 980 63.91 -14.68 5.51
CA VAL A 980 64.25 -13.26 5.35
C VAL A 980 65.68 -13.16 4.80
N LEU A 981 65.83 -12.52 3.64
CA LEU A 981 67.11 -12.46 2.91
C LEU A 981 67.96 -11.22 3.26
N GLY A 982 67.32 -10.10 3.56
CA GLY A 982 68.00 -8.84 3.89
C GLY A 982 68.47 -8.80 5.33
N ASP A 983 69.75 -8.50 5.56
CA ASP A 983 70.32 -8.41 6.90
C ASP A 983 70.17 -7.00 7.52
N CYS A 984 70.56 -6.87 8.79
CA CYS A 984 70.60 -5.59 9.50
C CYS A 984 71.91 -4.80 9.25
N SER A 985 72.73 -5.13 8.23
CA SER A 985 74.07 -4.53 8.08
C SER A 985 74.10 -3.19 7.33
N GLY A 986 73.05 -2.37 7.45
CA GLY A 986 73.03 -1.02 6.90
C GLY A 986 71.98 -0.09 7.53
N THR A 987 72.43 1.11 7.90
CA THR A 987 71.59 2.21 8.41
C THR A 987 70.57 2.64 7.36
N LEU A 988 69.27 2.58 7.69
CA LEU A 988 68.22 3.24 6.91
C LEU A 988 68.07 4.67 7.42
N VAL A 989 68.51 5.66 6.65
CA VAL A 989 68.19 7.07 6.93
C VAL A 989 66.78 7.33 6.40
N ILE A 990 65.81 7.46 7.31
CA ILE A 990 64.51 8.05 6.98
C ILE A 990 64.72 9.57 7.00
N LEU A 991 64.84 10.20 5.84
CA LEU A 991 64.61 11.64 5.72
C LEU A 991 63.10 11.86 5.80
N ARG A 992 62.65 12.59 6.83
CA ARG A 992 61.28 13.08 6.95
C ARG A 992 60.98 14.14 5.90
#